data_AF-A0A327NQJ6-F1
#
_entry.id   AF-A0A327NQJ6-F1
#
_cell.length_a   1.000
_cell.length_b   1.000
_cell.length_c   1.000
_cell.angle_alpha   90.00
_cell.angle_beta   90.00
_cell.angle_gamma   90.00
#
_symmetry.space_group_name_H-M   'P 1'
#
loop_
_entity.id
_entity.type
_entity.pdbx_description
1 polymer ?
#
loop_
_entity_poly.entity_id
_entity_poly.type
_entity_poly.pdbx_seq_one_letter_code
_entity_poly.pdbx_strand_id
1 'polypeptide(L)'
;MALFQRCLLLSTFWVAIQSGNPLFAKPTWTFSVVVAVEKRTADLYQFAYSKPIAQLVNEQVATINANFNSSPNFNGIYNFRVDSVYVFDGAVGDEIARPHPKYMYGVVINGFSDNTSGGGWYGGSQTIYHNWKWDYFSGPFAQTATDGLTHEFGHARGAIDIYALQVDAQKNPVNSTSFVAVNSIMNYPYGNIVWDEHTTNLLNSTAGNPIVGDQWIIRPFPNTIGIKAVDAKGAPLSNVQLTVYPVDWFSNSVTSTPILNVSTTSSGVYPFFSNPYQPSTSGYPWTMRYCNFLIKATYNSVVAYKWMPLYDVQNAYFSNGANTAYNAEIVLPVTAPSIKLGNISSTSSCPGKTIDVGFAISGTFDPTNQFYLQFIDNNNNTFSIAHLDGAQAGTLSGTVPYFSAGVYRMRVGSSMPSVASDEFMFTITAAPANPTVQSSFTVCQNASPPILVATGQNLLWHSDAGFSTTTPIPNTSRAGYFAYTVTQTIDGCESSGVYINVYVNPQPTATLKDNGPLSGTLTSVTLTAGSGKSYVFGGPGLVSQNPTSGTALANASGIYSVTVTGSNGCSNTASLALAGTDLTPTLVLPQANFAASGSMANLAVNLFEVAGLPTTMSNVAITITAPLGYTIAFDPSSTSINVSGGTENPVAVDNINWLVTSSLADRQLSLVMKTNQFISANGKAVLGFTITRTIANSGSTSSITVNIANDATMGYDGNPANNVYARIINGL
;
A
#
# COMPACT_ATOMS: atom_id res chain seq x y z
N MET A 1 8.46 19.97 -90.97
CA MET A 1 7.07 19.57 -91.29
C MET A 1 6.24 19.83 -90.04
N ALA A 2 6.05 21.09 -89.66
CA ALA A 2 5.00 21.98 -90.15
C ALA A 2 3.59 21.43 -89.87
N LEU A 3 3.07 21.69 -88.67
CA LEU A 3 1.87 22.51 -88.50
C LEU A 3 1.82 23.04 -87.06
N PHE A 4 2.15 24.32 -86.97
CA PHE A 4 2.28 25.17 -85.80
C PHE A 4 1.11 26.16 -85.84
N GLN A 5 0.72 26.65 -84.66
CA GLN A 5 0.27 28.04 -84.39
C GLN A 5 -1.23 28.39 -84.43
N ARG A 6 -1.82 28.53 -83.22
CA ARG A 6 -2.23 29.82 -82.58
C ARG A 6 -2.99 29.51 -81.26
N CYS A 7 -2.36 29.64 -80.09
CA CYS A 7 -2.39 30.80 -79.16
C CYS A 7 -3.82 31.30 -78.83
N LEU A 8 -4.35 31.09 -77.61
CA LEU A 8 -4.06 31.70 -76.30
C LEU A 8 -5.15 32.74 -75.96
N LEU A 9 -5.59 32.76 -74.69
CA LEU A 9 -6.43 33.75 -73.99
C LEU A 9 -7.94 33.46 -73.95
N LEU A 10 -8.41 32.84 -72.86
CA LEU A 10 -9.15 33.55 -71.81
C LEU A 10 -9.38 32.61 -70.62
N SER A 11 -8.50 32.78 -69.63
CA SER A 11 -8.71 32.44 -68.23
C SER A 11 -9.90 33.20 -67.64
N THR A 12 -10.43 32.67 -66.54
CA THR A 12 -11.43 33.24 -65.61
C THR A 12 -12.90 33.10 -66.03
N PHE A 13 -13.53 32.00 -65.63
CA PHE A 13 -14.77 31.98 -64.83
C PHE A 13 -15.07 30.52 -64.45
N TRP A 14 -14.39 30.02 -63.41
CA TRP A 14 -14.88 28.86 -62.66
C TRP A 14 -15.88 29.40 -61.65
N VAL A 15 -17.17 29.35 -61.98
CA VAL A 15 -18.26 29.40 -60.99
C VAL A 15 -18.77 27.98 -60.84
N ALA A 16 -18.77 27.54 -59.58
CA ALA A 16 -19.11 26.20 -59.16
C ALA A 16 -20.48 25.75 -59.68
N ILE A 17 -20.49 24.67 -60.47
CA ILE A 17 -21.66 23.80 -60.56
C ILE A 17 -21.63 22.94 -59.29
N GLN A 18 -22.20 23.47 -58.21
CA GLN A 18 -22.62 22.63 -57.09
C GLN A 18 -23.91 21.92 -57.52
N SER A 19 -23.87 20.59 -57.45
CA SER A 19 -24.98 19.64 -57.43
C SER A 19 -26.37 20.24 -57.18
N GLY A 20 -27.06 20.62 -58.25
CA GLY A 20 -28.50 20.84 -58.21
C GLY A 20 -29.21 19.50 -58.31
N ASN A 21 -29.74 19.01 -57.18
CA ASN A 21 -30.78 17.98 -57.21
C ASN A 21 -31.95 18.49 -58.08
N PRO A 22 -32.53 17.69 -58.98
CA PRO A 22 -33.73 18.11 -59.69
C PRO A 22 -34.84 18.37 -58.66
N LEU A 23 -35.35 19.60 -58.62
CA LEU A 23 -36.55 19.96 -57.86
C LEU A 23 -37.73 19.19 -58.46
N PHE A 24 -38.05 18.03 -57.89
CA PHE A 24 -39.31 17.37 -58.16
C PHE A 24 -40.44 18.29 -57.65
N ALA A 25 -41.41 18.60 -58.51
CA ALA A 25 -42.60 19.34 -58.10
C ALA A 25 -43.31 18.60 -56.96
N LYS A 26 -43.77 19.34 -55.93
CA LYS A 26 -44.50 18.76 -54.80
C LYS A 26 -45.76 18.04 -55.31
N PRO A 27 -46.09 16.82 -54.82
CA PRO A 27 -47.34 16.16 -55.15
C PRO A 27 -48.55 16.98 -54.71
N THR A 28 -49.61 17.00 -55.50
CA THR A 28 -50.89 17.60 -55.11
C THR A 28 -51.75 16.58 -54.36
N TRP A 29 -52.09 16.89 -53.10
CA TRP A 29 -53.01 16.11 -52.28
C TRP A 29 -54.41 16.72 -52.39
N THR A 30 -55.30 16.03 -53.11
CA THR A 30 -56.64 16.54 -53.38
C THR A 30 -57.69 15.86 -52.51
N PHE A 31 -58.51 16.68 -51.85
CA PHE A 31 -59.55 16.24 -50.93
C PHE A 31 -60.91 16.72 -51.45
N SER A 32 -61.81 15.80 -51.79
CA SER A 32 -63.15 16.13 -52.27
C SER A 32 -64.03 16.63 -51.12
N VAL A 33 -64.62 17.82 -51.29
CA VAL A 33 -65.43 18.50 -50.28
C VAL A 33 -66.86 18.71 -50.80
N VAL A 34 -67.84 18.41 -49.96
CA VAL A 34 -69.24 18.82 -50.17
C VAL A 34 -69.60 19.93 -49.20
N VAL A 35 -70.22 20.99 -49.69
CA VAL A 35 -70.58 22.16 -48.88
C VAL A 35 -72.09 22.36 -48.88
N ALA A 36 -72.67 22.36 -47.69
CA ALA A 36 -74.06 22.70 -47.43
C ALA A 36 -74.12 24.11 -46.84
N VAL A 37 -74.88 25.02 -47.44
CA VAL A 37 -75.06 26.39 -46.93
C VAL A 37 -76.49 26.56 -46.44
N GLU A 38 -76.66 27.06 -45.22
CA GLU A 38 -77.98 27.31 -44.65
C GLU A 38 -78.74 28.33 -45.50
N LYS A 39 -80.04 28.12 -45.69
CA LYS A 39 -80.87 28.88 -46.63
C LYS A 39 -80.81 30.39 -46.47
N ARG A 40 -81.01 30.92 -45.26
CA ARG A 40 -80.96 32.38 -45.00
C ARG A 40 -79.57 32.94 -45.27
N THR A 41 -78.54 32.17 -44.94
CA THR A 41 -77.14 32.50 -45.22
C THR A 41 -76.89 32.61 -46.71
N ALA A 42 -77.32 31.61 -47.49
CA ALA A 42 -77.19 31.62 -48.94
C ALA A 42 -77.98 32.78 -49.57
N ASP A 43 -79.23 32.98 -49.17
CA ASP A 43 -80.09 34.04 -49.71
C ASP A 43 -79.51 35.44 -49.43
N LEU A 44 -79.02 35.69 -48.20
CA LEU A 44 -78.39 36.97 -47.83
C LEU A 44 -77.13 37.25 -48.65
N TYR A 45 -76.21 36.28 -48.74
CA TYR A 45 -74.91 36.50 -49.37
C TYR A 45 -75.01 36.58 -50.90
N GLN A 46 -75.90 35.81 -51.52
CA GLN A 46 -76.15 35.92 -52.95
C GLN A 46 -76.71 37.30 -53.31
N PHE A 47 -77.62 37.82 -52.49
CA PHE A 47 -78.14 39.17 -52.65
C PHE A 47 -77.06 40.23 -52.45
N ALA A 48 -76.33 40.16 -51.33
CA ALA A 48 -75.34 41.18 -50.94
C ALA A 48 -74.17 41.30 -51.95
N TYR A 49 -73.71 40.17 -52.52
CA TYR A 49 -72.56 40.15 -53.41
C TYR A 49 -72.92 39.98 -54.89
N SER A 50 -74.21 39.78 -55.23
CA SER A 50 -74.66 39.50 -56.61
C SER A 50 -73.91 38.34 -57.27
N LYS A 51 -73.57 37.30 -56.49
CA LYS A 51 -72.85 36.10 -56.91
C LYS A 51 -73.63 34.85 -56.52
N PRO A 52 -73.61 33.77 -57.32
CA PRO A 52 -74.13 32.47 -56.88
C PRO A 52 -73.40 31.98 -55.63
N ILE A 53 -74.10 31.33 -54.70
CA ILE A 53 -73.49 30.89 -53.44
C ILE A 53 -72.33 29.92 -53.66
N ALA A 54 -72.42 29.08 -54.69
CA ALA A 54 -71.33 28.18 -55.09
C ALA A 54 -70.06 28.94 -55.47
N GLN A 55 -70.16 30.13 -56.07
CA GLN A 55 -68.99 30.95 -56.39
C GLN A 55 -68.31 31.46 -55.11
N LEU A 56 -69.08 31.97 -54.14
CA LEU A 56 -68.55 32.46 -52.87
C LEU A 56 -67.86 31.35 -52.06
N VAL A 57 -68.45 30.14 -52.05
CA VAL A 57 -67.85 28.95 -51.44
C VAL A 57 -66.53 28.59 -52.11
N ASN A 58 -66.48 28.56 -53.45
CA ASN A 58 -65.25 28.26 -54.18
C ASN A 58 -64.15 29.31 -53.94
N GLU A 59 -64.50 30.60 -53.89
CA GLU A 59 -63.57 31.69 -53.57
C GLU A 59 -63.02 31.54 -52.13
N GLN A 60 -63.87 31.22 -51.16
CA GLN A 60 -63.43 30.96 -49.79
C GLN A 60 -62.50 29.75 -49.67
N VAL A 61 -62.84 28.63 -50.31
CA VAL A 61 -62.00 27.43 -50.30
C VAL A 61 -60.68 27.65 -51.06
N ALA A 62 -60.67 28.50 -52.10
CA ALA A 62 -59.42 28.91 -52.74
C ALA A 62 -58.50 29.66 -51.77
N THR A 63 -59.04 30.53 -50.90
CA THR A 63 -58.27 31.19 -49.83
C THR A 63 -57.75 30.18 -48.80
N ILE A 64 -58.56 29.18 -48.41
CA ILE A 64 -58.11 28.12 -47.50
C ILE A 64 -56.95 27.33 -48.12
N ASN A 65 -57.07 26.95 -49.40
CA ASN A 65 -55.97 26.32 -50.13
C ASN A 65 -54.72 27.21 -50.14
N ALA A 66 -54.86 28.52 -50.35
CA ALA A 66 -53.74 29.46 -50.27
C ALA A 66 -53.12 29.52 -48.86
N ASN A 67 -53.94 29.51 -47.80
CA ASN A 67 -53.47 29.53 -46.42
C ASN A 67 -52.66 28.28 -46.06
N PHE A 68 -53.13 27.09 -46.45
CA PHE A 68 -52.34 25.85 -46.30
C PHE A 68 -51.03 25.92 -47.08
N ASN A 69 -51.09 26.33 -48.35
CA ASN A 69 -49.93 26.35 -49.24
C ASN A 69 -49.01 27.57 -49.04
N SER A 70 -49.31 28.45 -48.08
CA SER A 70 -48.45 29.57 -47.70
C SER A 70 -47.15 29.11 -47.03
N SER A 71 -47.18 27.96 -46.37
CA SER A 71 -46.00 27.36 -45.73
C SER A 71 -45.16 26.58 -46.75
N PRO A 72 -43.87 26.92 -46.94
CA PRO A 72 -43.00 26.15 -47.82
C PRO A 72 -42.65 24.76 -47.25
N ASN A 73 -42.96 24.50 -45.97
CA ASN A 73 -42.55 23.30 -45.25
C ASN A 73 -43.50 22.09 -45.46
N PHE A 74 -44.65 22.28 -46.10
CA PHE A 74 -45.49 21.15 -46.51
C PHE A 74 -44.86 20.37 -47.67
N ASN A 75 -44.83 19.05 -47.59
CA ASN A 75 -44.26 18.17 -48.60
C ASN A 75 -45.17 18.02 -49.84
N GLY A 76 -46.43 18.44 -49.75
CA GLY A 76 -47.41 18.41 -50.83
C GLY A 76 -48.18 19.72 -50.95
N ILE A 77 -48.86 19.90 -52.07
CA ILE A 77 -49.80 21.01 -52.29
C ILE A 77 -51.18 20.55 -51.84
N TYR A 78 -51.76 21.22 -50.85
CA TYR A 78 -53.11 20.95 -50.37
C TYR A 78 -54.15 21.52 -51.33
N ASN A 79 -55.08 20.67 -51.76
CA ASN A 79 -56.16 21.06 -52.65
C ASN A 79 -57.49 20.52 -52.12
N PHE A 80 -58.16 21.29 -51.28
CA PHE A 80 -59.56 21.07 -50.93
C PHE A 80 -60.41 21.46 -52.14
N ARG A 81 -60.93 20.46 -52.85
CA ARG A 81 -61.69 20.64 -54.08
C ARG A 81 -63.17 20.53 -53.77
N VAL A 82 -63.92 21.61 -53.99
CA VAL A 82 -65.37 21.63 -53.81
C VAL A 82 -66.02 20.90 -54.98
N ASP A 83 -66.56 19.72 -54.72
CA ASP A 83 -67.18 18.88 -55.75
C ASP A 83 -68.71 19.09 -55.80
N SER A 84 -69.31 19.59 -54.72
CA SER A 84 -70.74 19.88 -54.66
C SER A 84 -71.03 21.01 -53.67
N VAL A 85 -71.91 21.92 -54.06
CA VAL A 85 -72.49 22.95 -53.17
C VAL A 85 -74.01 22.86 -53.27
N TYR A 86 -74.69 22.81 -52.13
CA TYR A 86 -76.15 22.93 -52.08
C TYR A 86 -76.61 23.80 -50.91
N VAL A 87 -77.85 24.24 -51.02
CA VAL A 87 -78.54 24.98 -49.97
C VAL A 87 -79.45 24.02 -49.22
N PHE A 88 -79.45 24.08 -47.90
CA PHE A 88 -80.36 23.29 -47.06
C PHE A 88 -81.27 24.21 -46.24
N ASP A 89 -82.48 23.71 -45.97
CA ASP A 89 -83.50 24.35 -45.13
C ASP A 89 -83.99 23.29 -44.15
N GLY A 90 -83.56 23.38 -42.89
CA GLY A 90 -83.76 22.33 -41.90
C GLY A 90 -82.83 22.42 -40.69
N ALA A 91 -82.88 21.42 -39.82
CA ALA A 91 -82.07 21.37 -38.61
C ALA A 91 -80.59 21.15 -38.94
N VAL A 92 -79.72 22.01 -38.41
CA VAL A 92 -78.28 21.96 -38.72
C VAL A 92 -77.60 20.69 -38.20
N GLY A 93 -78.07 20.13 -37.09
CA GLY A 93 -77.54 18.89 -36.53
C GLY A 93 -77.69 17.68 -37.46
N ASP A 94 -78.83 17.59 -38.16
CA ASP A 94 -79.06 16.54 -39.15
C ASP A 94 -78.11 16.67 -40.34
N GLU A 95 -77.80 17.91 -40.73
CA GLU A 95 -76.88 18.20 -41.82
C GLU A 95 -75.42 17.93 -41.44
N ILE A 96 -75.01 18.22 -40.19
CA ILE A 96 -73.69 17.86 -39.66
C ILE A 96 -73.51 16.34 -39.63
N ALA A 97 -74.55 15.60 -39.23
CA ALA A 97 -74.54 14.13 -39.15
C ALA A 97 -74.77 13.44 -40.50
N ARG A 98 -75.04 14.19 -41.57
CA ARG A 98 -75.42 13.63 -42.87
C ARG A 98 -74.26 12.86 -43.50
N PRO A 99 -74.42 11.55 -43.81
CA PRO A 99 -73.37 10.78 -44.46
C PRO A 99 -73.06 11.30 -45.87
N HIS A 100 -71.78 11.46 -46.17
CA HIS A 100 -71.29 11.91 -47.47
C HIS A 100 -70.26 10.94 -48.10
N PRO A 101 -70.62 9.67 -48.36
CA PRO A 101 -69.65 8.62 -48.74
C PRO A 101 -68.92 8.84 -50.08
N LYS A 102 -69.37 9.81 -50.90
CA LYS A 102 -68.71 10.22 -52.15
C LYS A 102 -67.63 11.28 -51.96
N TYR A 103 -67.60 11.91 -50.79
CA TYR A 103 -66.75 13.05 -50.47
C TYR A 103 -65.96 12.75 -49.20
N MET A 104 -64.75 13.29 -49.11
CA MET A 104 -63.89 13.07 -47.95
C MET A 104 -64.37 13.92 -46.77
N TYR A 105 -64.80 15.15 -47.06
CA TYR A 105 -65.20 16.11 -46.03
C TYR A 105 -66.54 16.78 -46.36
N GLY A 106 -67.38 16.95 -45.35
CA GLY A 106 -68.51 17.86 -45.36
C GLY A 106 -68.14 19.22 -44.77
N VAL A 107 -68.73 20.29 -45.28
CA VAL A 107 -68.70 21.61 -44.64
C VAL A 107 -70.13 22.15 -44.57
N VAL A 108 -70.59 22.50 -43.37
CA VAL A 108 -71.88 23.13 -43.15
C VAL A 108 -71.65 24.58 -42.77
N ILE A 109 -72.08 25.52 -43.61
CA ILE A 109 -71.93 26.96 -43.38
C ILE A 109 -73.26 27.52 -42.88
N ASN A 110 -73.24 28.11 -41.67
CA ASN A 110 -74.43 28.73 -41.07
C ASN A 110 -74.12 30.13 -40.50
N GLY A 111 -74.60 31.15 -41.20
CA GLY A 111 -74.54 32.56 -40.85
C GLY A 111 -75.59 33.02 -39.84
N PHE A 112 -76.61 32.21 -39.57
CA PHE A 112 -77.74 32.56 -38.72
C PHE A 112 -77.95 31.56 -37.57
N SER A 113 -76.86 30.92 -37.13
CA SER A 113 -76.89 29.91 -36.07
C SER A 113 -77.61 30.38 -34.81
N ASP A 114 -78.44 29.50 -34.27
CA ASP A 114 -79.14 29.64 -32.99
C ASP A 114 -78.29 29.16 -31.80
N ASN A 115 -77.02 28.79 -32.04
CA ASN A 115 -76.06 28.26 -31.08
C ASN A 115 -76.46 26.93 -30.42
N THR A 116 -77.36 26.16 -31.03
CA THR A 116 -77.74 24.82 -30.53
C THR A 116 -76.65 23.76 -30.72
N SER A 117 -75.73 23.98 -31.66
CA SER A 117 -74.54 23.14 -31.92
C SER A 117 -73.28 24.00 -31.94
N GLY A 118 -72.19 23.50 -31.36
CA GLY A 118 -70.89 24.20 -31.36
C GLY A 118 -70.23 24.18 -32.74
N GLY A 119 -69.62 25.28 -33.16
CA GLY A 119 -68.81 25.28 -34.40
C GLY A 119 -67.56 24.40 -34.26
N GLY A 120 -67.06 23.89 -35.38
CA GLY A 120 -65.77 23.19 -35.45
C GLY A 120 -65.80 21.86 -36.19
N TRP A 121 -64.74 21.07 -36.05
CA TRP A 121 -64.56 19.77 -36.66
C TRP A 121 -65.28 18.63 -35.92
N TYR A 122 -66.16 17.91 -36.62
CA TYR A 122 -66.88 16.73 -36.14
C TYR A 122 -66.29 15.46 -36.75
N GLY A 123 -65.21 14.95 -36.16
CA GLY A 123 -64.44 13.83 -36.70
C GLY A 123 -65.20 12.52 -36.93
N GLY A 124 -66.26 12.26 -36.16
CA GLY A 124 -67.12 11.08 -36.35
C GLY A 124 -67.95 11.15 -37.64
N SER A 125 -68.39 12.35 -38.03
CA SER A 125 -69.14 12.57 -39.27
C SER A 125 -68.23 12.97 -40.45
N GLN A 126 -66.97 13.33 -40.18
CA GLN A 126 -66.04 13.94 -41.13
C GLN A 126 -66.53 15.29 -41.69
N THR A 127 -67.25 16.05 -40.86
CA THR A 127 -67.89 17.32 -41.23
C THR A 127 -67.33 18.49 -40.43
N ILE A 128 -67.03 19.61 -41.08
CA ILE A 128 -66.75 20.90 -40.43
C ILE A 128 -68.06 21.67 -40.32
N TYR A 129 -68.44 22.08 -39.10
CA TYR A 129 -69.52 23.03 -38.90
C TYR A 129 -68.96 24.45 -38.78
N HIS A 130 -69.03 25.20 -39.88
CA HIS A 130 -68.64 26.61 -39.94
C HIS A 130 -69.78 27.50 -39.41
N ASN A 131 -69.93 27.49 -38.08
CA ASN A 131 -70.88 28.30 -37.34
C ASN A 131 -70.30 29.70 -37.10
N TRP A 132 -70.66 30.65 -37.94
CA TRP A 132 -70.15 32.02 -37.83
C TRP A 132 -71.25 33.02 -38.16
N LYS A 133 -71.71 33.78 -37.16
CA LYS A 133 -72.86 34.66 -37.35
C LYS A 133 -72.57 35.80 -38.32
N TRP A 134 -73.55 36.18 -39.13
CA TRP A 134 -73.42 37.21 -40.16
C TRP A 134 -73.03 38.59 -39.59
N ASP A 135 -73.43 38.88 -38.35
CA ASP A 135 -73.15 40.13 -37.62
C ASP A 135 -71.82 40.09 -36.84
N TYR A 136 -71.12 38.96 -36.86
CA TYR A 136 -69.88 38.74 -36.14
C TYR A 136 -68.69 38.75 -37.10
N PHE A 137 -67.70 39.63 -36.88
CA PHE A 137 -66.49 39.77 -37.73
C PHE A 137 -66.77 39.76 -39.24
N SER A 138 -67.82 40.46 -39.68
CA SER A 138 -68.24 40.54 -41.09
C SER A 138 -68.79 39.23 -41.71
N GLY A 139 -69.07 38.22 -40.89
CA GLY A 139 -69.82 37.03 -41.25
C GLY A 139 -69.03 35.85 -41.82
N PRO A 140 -69.70 34.74 -42.19
CA PRO A 140 -69.06 33.45 -42.45
C PRO A 140 -68.10 33.42 -43.64
N PHE A 141 -68.20 34.37 -44.58
CA PHE A 141 -67.32 34.47 -45.76
C PHE A 141 -66.22 35.54 -45.60
N ALA A 142 -66.10 36.18 -44.43
CA ALA A 142 -65.04 37.15 -44.16
C ALA A 142 -63.67 36.48 -43.95
N GLN A 143 -62.58 37.26 -44.04
CA GLN A 143 -61.22 36.74 -43.88
C GLN A 143 -61.01 36.06 -42.53
N THR A 144 -61.38 36.70 -41.41
CA THR A 144 -61.22 36.12 -40.06
C THR A 144 -62.00 34.81 -39.89
N ALA A 145 -63.21 34.72 -40.45
CA ALA A 145 -63.99 33.48 -40.46
C ALA A 145 -63.34 32.41 -41.36
N THR A 146 -62.70 32.82 -42.45
CA THR A 146 -61.98 31.93 -43.38
C THR A 146 -60.69 31.39 -42.76
N ASP A 147 -59.99 32.19 -41.95
CA ASP A 147 -58.84 31.72 -41.17
C ASP A 147 -59.30 30.69 -40.10
N GLY A 148 -60.41 30.96 -39.41
CA GLY A 148 -61.08 29.99 -38.54
C GLY A 148 -61.47 28.71 -39.27
N LEU A 149 -62.03 28.82 -40.47
CA LEU A 149 -62.35 27.65 -41.28
C LEU A 149 -61.07 26.89 -41.72
N THR A 150 -59.98 27.61 -42.01
CA THR A 150 -58.67 27.00 -42.31
C THR A 150 -58.16 26.16 -41.12
N HIS A 151 -58.32 26.66 -39.90
CA HIS A 151 -58.00 25.92 -38.67
C HIS A 151 -58.80 24.61 -38.56
N GLU A 152 -60.10 24.63 -38.85
CA GLU A 152 -60.93 23.42 -38.85
C GLU A 152 -60.54 22.41 -39.94
N PHE A 153 -60.14 22.90 -41.11
CA PHE A 153 -59.53 22.02 -42.12
C PHE A 153 -58.20 21.44 -41.62
N GLY A 154 -57.46 22.15 -40.76
CA GLY A 154 -56.31 21.62 -40.04
C GLY A 154 -56.69 20.41 -39.20
N HIS A 155 -57.73 20.53 -38.36
CA HIS A 155 -58.26 19.40 -37.58
C HIS A 155 -58.75 18.24 -38.46
N ALA A 156 -59.40 18.52 -39.59
CA ALA A 156 -59.79 17.51 -40.57
C ALA A 156 -58.58 16.74 -41.16
N ARG A 157 -57.41 17.39 -41.16
CA ARG A 157 -56.11 16.81 -41.52
C ARG A 157 -55.29 16.30 -40.33
N GLY A 158 -55.90 16.27 -39.16
CA GLY A 158 -55.29 15.78 -37.94
C GLY A 158 -54.33 16.80 -37.32
N ALA A 159 -54.72 18.06 -37.21
CA ALA A 159 -54.05 18.99 -36.31
C ALA A 159 -54.69 18.91 -34.90
N ILE A 160 -53.91 19.21 -33.87
CA ILE A 160 -54.40 19.38 -32.50
C ILE A 160 -54.58 20.87 -32.19
N ASP A 161 -55.36 21.19 -31.15
CA ASP A 161 -55.39 22.55 -30.60
C ASP A 161 -54.11 22.82 -29.81
N ILE A 162 -53.23 23.65 -30.38
CA ILE A 162 -51.96 24.02 -29.74
C ILE A 162 -52.21 24.87 -28.48
N TYR A 163 -53.28 25.67 -28.47
CA TYR A 163 -53.66 26.46 -27.28
C TYR A 163 -54.08 25.59 -26.08
N ALA A 164 -54.45 24.32 -26.31
CA ALA A 164 -54.86 23.41 -25.24
C ALA A 164 -53.72 22.98 -24.31
N LEU A 165 -52.46 23.27 -24.68
CA LEU A 165 -51.24 22.97 -23.93
C LEU A 165 -50.81 24.11 -22.99
N GLN A 166 -51.46 25.27 -23.10
CA GLN A 166 -51.08 26.49 -22.38
C GLN A 166 -51.28 26.36 -20.87
N VAL A 167 -50.55 27.19 -20.12
CA VAL A 167 -50.68 27.31 -18.66
C VAL A 167 -50.64 28.78 -18.26
N ASP A 168 -51.64 29.20 -17.49
CA ASP A 168 -51.67 30.52 -16.87
C ASP A 168 -50.76 30.54 -15.63
N ALA A 169 -49.97 31.59 -15.45
CA ALA A 169 -49.06 31.72 -14.30
C ALA A 169 -49.79 31.59 -12.96
N GLN A 170 -51.01 32.15 -12.84
CA GLN A 170 -51.82 32.11 -11.63
C GLN A 170 -52.41 30.72 -11.32
N LYS A 171 -52.44 29.82 -12.32
CA LYS A 171 -52.95 28.45 -12.21
C LYS A 171 -51.82 27.42 -12.17
N ASN A 172 -50.59 27.85 -11.97
CA ASN A 172 -49.45 26.97 -11.77
C ASN A 172 -49.06 26.96 -10.27
N PRO A 173 -49.59 26.03 -9.46
CA PRO A 173 -49.29 25.98 -8.02
C PRO A 173 -47.87 25.52 -7.69
N VAL A 174 -47.08 25.09 -8.68
CA VAL A 174 -45.74 24.52 -8.47
C VAL A 174 -44.67 25.61 -8.43
N ASN A 175 -44.71 26.54 -9.40
CA ASN A 175 -43.72 27.61 -9.50
C ASN A 175 -44.26 28.95 -10.05
N SER A 176 -45.58 29.06 -10.24
CA SER A 176 -46.25 30.27 -10.75
C SER A 176 -45.75 30.79 -12.11
N THR A 177 -45.12 29.95 -12.92
CA THR A 177 -44.70 30.31 -14.29
C THR A 177 -45.78 29.92 -15.31
N SER A 178 -45.95 30.72 -16.36
CA SER A 178 -46.82 30.37 -17.48
C SER A 178 -46.10 29.51 -18.51
N PHE A 179 -46.91 28.84 -19.34
CA PHE A 179 -46.46 28.24 -20.60
C PHE A 179 -47.31 28.81 -21.73
N VAL A 180 -46.65 29.50 -22.66
CA VAL A 180 -47.30 30.05 -23.86
C VAL A 180 -46.97 29.13 -25.02
N ALA A 181 -48.00 28.66 -25.71
CA ALA A 181 -47.82 27.74 -26.82
C ALA A 181 -47.25 28.47 -28.05
N VAL A 182 -46.63 27.71 -28.96
CA VAL A 182 -45.98 28.27 -30.16
C VAL A 182 -46.97 29.05 -31.05
N ASN A 183 -46.47 30.03 -31.79
CA ASN A 183 -47.30 30.76 -32.75
C ASN A 183 -47.77 29.80 -33.85
N SER A 184 -49.09 29.65 -33.97
CA SER A 184 -49.72 28.74 -34.93
C SER A 184 -51.17 29.19 -35.18
N ILE A 185 -51.67 28.95 -36.39
CA ILE A 185 -53.10 28.98 -36.68
C ILE A 185 -53.86 28.00 -35.77
N MET A 186 -53.21 26.92 -35.33
CA MET A 186 -53.76 25.97 -34.35
C MET A 186 -53.71 26.46 -32.90
N ASN A 187 -53.09 27.61 -32.63
CA ASN A 187 -53.05 28.27 -31.33
C ASN A 187 -54.01 29.47 -31.28
N TYR A 188 -54.01 30.29 -32.33
CA TYR A 188 -54.90 31.44 -32.46
C TYR A 188 -55.33 31.59 -33.92
N PRO A 189 -56.55 31.18 -34.31
CA PRO A 189 -56.94 31.06 -35.72
C PRO A 189 -57.50 32.35 -36.34
N TYR A 190 -57.46 33.48 -35.64
CA TYR A 190 -58.12 34.72 -36.07
C TYR A 190 -57.10 35.76 -36.54
N GLY A 191 -56.82 35.82 -37.84
CA GLY A 191 -55.80 36.72 -38.41
C GLY A 191 -54.37 36.18 -38.31
N ASN A 192 -54.21 34.87 -38.09
CA ASN A 192 -52.92 34.18 -38.08
C ASN A 192 -53.03 32.92 -38.93
N ILE A 193 -52.20 32.84 -39.96
CA ILE A 193 -52.15 31.73 -40.92
C ILE A 193 -50.83 30.97 -40.87
N VAL A 194 -50.02 31.19 -39.83
CA VAL A 194 -48.73 30.54 -39.66
C VAL A 194 -48.95 29.10 -39.22
N TRP A 195 -48.30 28.15 -39.90
CA TRP A 195 -48.25 26.75 -39.47
C TRP A 195 -47.00 26.50 -38.64
N ASP A 196 -47.16 26.00 -37.42
CA ASP A 196 -46.02 25.60 -36.59
C ASP A 196 -45.39 24.29 -37.11
N GLU A 197 -44.19 24.01 -36.61
CA GLU A 197 -43.41 22.83 -36.99
C GLU A 197 -44.15 21.51 -36.75
N HIS A 198 -44.81 21.38 -35.60
CA HIS A 198 -45.50 20.14 -35.23
C HIS A 198 -46.72 19.88 -36.08
N THR A 199 -47.58 20.89 -36.22
CA THR A 199 -48.74 20.78 -37.11
C THR A 199 -48.29 20.47 -38.55
N THR A 200 -47.22 21.13 -39.03
CA THR A 200 -46.68 20.88 -40.38
C THR A 200 -46.20 19.43 -40.55
N ASN A 201 -45.40 18.94 -39.60
CA ASN A 201 -44.85 17.58 -39.62
C ASN A 201 -45.96 16.51 -39.58
N LEU A 202 -46.96 16.75 -38.74
CA LEU A 202 -48.12 15.89 -38.56
C LEU A 202 -48.95 15.79 -39.85
N LEU A 203 -49.29 16.92 -40.44
CA LEU A 203 -49.99 17.01 -41.72
C LEU A 203 -49.18 16.40 -42.88
N ASN A 204 -47.85 16.59 -42.89
CA ASN A 204 -46.96 15.93 -43.84
C ASN A 204 -46.99 14.39 -43.69
N SER A 205 -47.10 13.89 -42.46
CA SER A 205 -47.15 12.45 -42.18
C SER A 205 -48.44 11.80 -42.67
N THR A 206 -49.55 12.53 -42.67
CA THR A 206 -50.84 12.04 -43.16
C THR A 206 -51.01 12.24 -44.67
N ALA A 207 -50.27 13.19 -45.26
CA ALA A 207 -50.22 13.45 -46.70
C ALA A 207 -51.63 13.57 -47.31
N GLY A 208 -51.91 12.90 -48.43
CA GLY A 208 -53.23 12.84 -49.06
C GLY A 208 -54.18 11.77 -48.50
N ASN A 209 -53.80 11.04 -47.45
CA ASN A 209 -54.58 9.91 -46.96
C ASN A 209 -55.79 10.37 -46.11
N PRO A 210 -56.93 9.65 -46.19
CA PRO A 210 -58.06 9.90 -45.29
C PRO A 210 -57.65 9.68 -43.83
N ILE A 211 -58.21 10.48 -42.93
CA ILE A 211 -57.94 10.40 -41.49
C ILE A 211 -59.18 9.90 -40.78
N VAL A 212 -59.03 8.76 -40.09
CA VAL A 212 -60.10 8.15 -39.29
C VAL A 212 -59.57 7.86 -37.89
N GLY A 213 -60.20 8.44 -36.87
CA GLY A 213 -59.77 8.37 -35.48
C GLY A 213 -58.43 9.07 -35.22
N ASP A 214 -57.81 8.81 -34.07
CA ASP A 214 -56.65 9.56 -33.56
C ASP A 214 -55.29 8.86 -33.76
N GLN A 215 -55.24 7.83 -34.61
CA GLN A 215 -54.02 7.01 -34.79
C GLN A 215 -52.81 7.84 -35.26
N TRP A 216 -53.04 8.94 -35.97
CA TRP A 216 -52.02 9.85 -36.50
C TRP A 216 -51.36 10.72 -35.42
N ILE A 217 -51.96 10.88 -34.23
CA ILE A 217 -51.39 11.65 -33.12
C ILE A 217 -50.97 10.78 -31.94
N ILE A 218 -51.60 9.63 -31.74
CA ILE A 218 -51.23 8.76 -30.60
C ILE A 218 -50.01 7.85 -30.89
N ARG A 219 -49.64 7.65 -32.17
CA ARG A 219 -48.52 6.79 -32.60
C ARG A 219 -47.16 7.50 -32.75
N PRO A 220 -47.07 8.77 -33.20
CA PRO A 220 -45.79 9.43 -33.48
C PRO A 220 -44.98 9.80 -32.24
N PHE A 221 -44.43 8.80 -31.56
CA PHE A 221 -43.55 8.99 -30.40
C PHE A 221 -42.20 8.30 -30.60
N PRO A 222 -41.10 8.92 -30.14
CA PRO A 222 -39.81 8.24 -30.00
C PRO A 222 -39.96 6.97 -29.16
N ASN A 223 -39.21 5.91 -29.49
CA ASN A 223 -39.15 4.66 -28.72
C ASN A 223 -38.66 4.89 -27.29
N THR A 224 -37.89 5.96 -27.07
CA THR A 224 -37.39 6.34 -25.75
C THR A 224 -37.66 7.81 -25.50
N ILE A 225 -38.35 8.09 -24.40
CA ILE A 225 -38.61 9.43 -23.88
C ILE A 225 -37.96 9.49 -22.50
N GLY A 226 -37.24 10.56 -22.20
CA GLY A 226 -36.57 10.72 -20.92
C GLY A 226 -36.40 12.19 -20.53
N ILE A 227 -35.80 12.38 -19.36
CA ILE A 227 -35.40 13.66 -18.82
C ILE A 227 -33.89 13.58 -18.59
N LYS A 228 -33.13 14.56 -19.10
CA LYS A 228 -31.68 14.62 -18.91
C LYS A 228 -31.33 15.85 -18.10
N ALA A 229 -30.71 15.65 -16.94
CA ALA A 229 -30.19 16.75 -16.13
C ALA A 229 -28.70 16.94 -16.38
N VAL A 230 -28.32 18.18 -16.67
CA VAL A 230 -26.94 18.58 -16.90
C VAL A 230 -26.57 19.79 -16.06
N ASP A 231 -25.28 19.96 -15.83
CA ASP A 231 -24.70 21.12 -15.16
C ASP A 231 -24.62 22.32 -16.12
N ALA A 232 -24.12 23.46 -15.64
CA ALA A 232 -24.02 24.70 -16.43
C ALA A 232 -23.12 24.59 -17.68
N LYS A 233 -22.30 23.53 -17.79
CA LYS A 233 -21.40 23.25 -18.91
C LYS A 233 -21.89 22.10 -19.79
N GLY A 234 -23.07 21.53 -19.50
CA GLY A 234 -23.64 20.39 -20.22
C GLY A 234 -23.15 19.03 -19.74
N ALA A 235 -22.39 18.95 -18.65
CA ALA A 235 -21.96 17.67 -18.08
C ALA A 235 -23.15 16.99 -17.36
N PRO A 236 -23.33 15.66 -17.50
CA PRO A 236 -24.45 14.96 -16.89
C PRO A 236 -24.39 15.00 -15.37
N LEU A 237 -25.55 15.20 -14.73
CA LEU A 237 -25.69 15.22 -13.27
C LEU A 237 -26.45 13.98 -12.79
N SER A 238 -25.78 13.13 -12.01
CA SER A 238 -26.40 11.97 -11.35
C SER A 238 -27.17 12.36 -10.10
N ASN A 239 -28.17 11.56 -9.71
CA ASN A 239 -28.96 11.74 -8.48
C ASN A 239 -29.70 13.09 -8.38
N VAL A 240 -30.02 13.71 -9.52
CA VAL A 240 -30.90 14.88 -9.56
C VAL A 240 -32.32 14.39 -9.30
N GLN A 241 -32.97 14.94 -8.27
CA GLN A 241 -34.36 14.63 -7.95
C GLN A 241 -35.28 15.29 -8.96
N LEU A 242 -35.98 14.48 -9.75
CA LEU A 242 -36.93 14.88 -10.76
C LEU A 242 -38.35 14.64 -10.27
N THR A 243 -39.19 15.68 -10.30
CA THR A 243 -40.63 15.59 -10.03
C THR A 243 -41.40 16.08 -11.24
N VAL A 244 -42.33 15.28 -11.75
CA VAL A 244 -43.05 15.57 -13.01
C VAL A 244 -44.52 15.85 -12.72
N TYR A 245 -44.97 17.06 -13.07
CA TYR A 245 -46.34 17.54 -12.86
C TYR A 245 -47.08 17.60 -14.21
N PRO A 246 -48.23 16.94 -14.35
CA PRO A 246 -48.97 16.93 -15.60
C PRO A 246 -49.80 18.19 -15.82
N VAL A 247 -50.02 18.51 -17.10
CA VAL A 247 -51.00 19.48 -17.59
C VAL A 247 -52.08 18.72 -18.36
N ASP A 248 -53.32 18.92 -17.94
CA ASP A 248 -54.50 18.37 -18.60
C ASP A 248 -54.92 19.28 -19.77
N TRP A 249 -55.44 18.67 -20.84
CA TRP A 249 -55.94 19.41 -22.01
C TRP A 249 -56.93 20.51 -21.62
N PHE A 250 -56.75 21.71 -22.16
CA PHE A 250 -57.61 22.89 -21.95
C PHE A 250 -57.74 23.36 -20.50
N SER A 251 -56.91 22.84 -19.57
CA SER A 251 -56.98 23.21 -18.15
C SER A 251 -56.40 24.60 -17.87
N ASN A 252 -55.48 25.08 -18.73
CA ASN A 252 -54.66 26.26 -18.48
C ASN A 252 -53.90 26.21 -17.14
N SER A 253 -53.64 25.01 -16.59
CA SER A 253 -53.24 24.80 -15.20
C SER A 253 -52.25 23.65 -15.06
N VAL A 254 -51.35 23.72 -14.07
CA VAL A 254 -50.51 22.58 -13.67
C VAL A 254 -51.19 21.84 -12.53
N THR A 255 -51.27 20.52 -12.62
CA THR A 255 -51.78 19.69 -11.52
C THR A 255 -50.76 19.70 -10.37
N SER A 256 -51.19 20.00 -9.15
CA SER A 256 -50.31 20.04 -7.97
C SER A 256 -49.78 18.67 -7.54
N THR A 257 -50.46 17.60 -7.93
CA THR A 257 -50.06 16.21 -7.65
C THR A 257 -49.13 15.71 -8.77
N PRO A 258 -47.87 15.36 -8.47
CA PRO A 258 -46.95 14.83 -9.47
C PRO A 258 -47.29 13.39 -9.82
N ILE A 259 -47.04 13.01 -11.09
CA ILE A 259 -47.21 11.63 -11.57
C ILE A 259 -45.92 10.81 -11.41
N LEU A 260 -44.80 11.47 -11.11
CA LEU A 260 -43.51 10.84 -10.99
C LEU A 260 -42.59 11.61 -10.02
N ASN A 261 -41.85 10.88 -9.20
CA ASN A 261 -40.78 11.39 -8.35
C ASN A 261 -39.61 10.39 -8.33
N VAL A 262 -38.49 10.74 -8.97
CA VAL A 262 -37.37 9.83 -9.28
C VAL A 262 -36.04 10.55 -9.28
N SER A 263 -34.93 9.83 -9.40
CA SER A 263 -33.58 10.39 -9.52
C SER A 263 -32.97 10.06 -10.89
N THR A 264 -32.12 10.94 -11.42
CA THR A 264 -31.30 10.63 -12.61
C THR A 264 -30.25 9.56 -12.31
N THR A 265 -29.94 8.75 -13.33
CA THR A 265 -28.85 7.76 -13.30
C THR A 265 -27.47 8.42 -13.38
N SER A 266 -26.38 7.64 -13.34
CA SER A 266 -25.01 8.13 -13.52
C SER A 266 -24.77 8.86 -14.84
N SER A 267 -25.53 8.55 -15.89
CA SER A 267 -25.47 9.28 -17.17
C SER A 267 -26.29 10.58 -17.18
N GLY A 268 -26.85 10.97 -16.03
CA GLY A 268 -27.70 12.16 -15.88
C GLY A 268 -29.07 12.03 -16.53
N VAL A 269 -29.48 10.83 -16.95
CA VAL A 269 -30.75 10.59 -17.64
C VAL A 269 -31.68 9.77 -16.76
N TYR A 270 -32.96 10.11 -16.79
CA TYR A 270 -34.06 9.24 -16.37
C TYR A 270 -34.91 8.90 -17.60
N PRO A 271 -34.90 7.63 -18.09
CA PRO A 271 -35.80 7.19 -19.13
C PRO A 271 -37.17 6.85 -18.53
N PHE A 272 -38.25 7.31 -19.15
CA PHE A 272 -39.60 6.85 -18.78
C PHE A 272 -39.80 5.40 -19.24
N PHE A 273 -40.29 4.55 -18.34
CA PHE A 273 -40.57 3.13 -18.64
C PHE A 273 -41.77 2.92 -19.58
N SER A 274 -42.63 3.93 -19.69
CA SER A 274 -43.76 3.97 -20.61
C SER A 274 -43.97 5.41 -21.08
N ASN A 275 -44.68 5.60 -22.20
CA ASN A 275 -44.92 6.94 -22.72
C ASN A 275 -45.72 7.77 -21.68
N PRO A 276 -45.14 8.86 -21.13
CA PRO A 276 -45.76 9.61 -20.05
C PRO A 276 -47.06 10.32 -20.46
N TYR A 277 -47.27 10.58 -21.75
CA TYR A 277 -48.50 11.21 -22.26
C TYR A 277 -49.71 10.25 -22.25
N GLN A 278 -49.47 8.95 -22.02
CA GLN A 278 -50.48 7.88 -22.04
C GLN A 278 -51.37 7.94 -23.29
N PRO A 279 -50.79 7.73 -24.49
CA PRO A 279 -51.57 7.63 -25.73
C PRO A 279 -52.54 6.45 -25.66
N SER A 280 -53.63 6.52 -26.43
CA SER A 280 -54.73 5.54 -26.43
C SER A 280 -55.59 5.51 -25.15
N THR A 281 -55.59 6.60 -24.37
CA THR A 281 -56.46 6.75 -23.21
C THR A 281 -57.80 7.33 -23.63
N SER A 282 -58.86 6.53 -23.57
CA SER A 282 -60.23 6.95 -23.93
C SER A 282 -60.77 8.01 -22.97
N GLY A 283 -61.64 8.89 -23.48
CA GLY A 283 -62.29 9.94 -22.69
C GLY A 283 -61.50 11.24 -22.57
N TYR A 284 -60.36 11.35 -23.26
CA TYR A 284 -59.55 12.57 -23.34
C TYR A 284 -59.44 13.07 -24.78
N PRO A 285 -59.21 14.38 -25.00
CA PRO A 285 -58.95 14.93 -26.34
C PRO A 285 -57.84 14.15 -27.07
N TRP A 286 -58.10 13.84 -28.35
CA TRP A 286 -57.24 13.01 -29.21
C TRP A 286 -56.85 11.65 -28.61
N THR A 287 -57.69 11.09 -27.73
CA THR A 287 -57.45 9.80 -27.07
C THR A 287 -56.09 9.76 -26.36
N MET A 288 -55.70 10.86 -25.69
CA MET A 288 -54.42 10.99 -25.01
C MET A 288 -54.57 11.72 -23.68
N ARG A 289 -53.99 11.19 -22.59
CA ARG A 289 -54.28 11.66 -21.23
C ARG A 289 -53.77 13.07 -20.94
N TYR A 290 -52.54 13.37 -21.35
CA TYR A 290 -51.84 14.62 -21.02
C TYR A 290 -51.30 15.30 -22.27
N CYS A 291 -51.14 16.61 -22.22
CA CYS A 291 -50.68 17.43 -23.35
C CYS A 291 -49.33 18.11 -23.10
N ASN A 292 -48.94 18.28 -21.83
CA ASN A 292 -47.72 18.97 -21.42
C ASN A 292 -47.33 18.54 -20.00
N PHE A 293 -46.08 18.76 -19.63
CA PHE A 293 -45.56 18.52 -18.28
C PHE A 293 -44.69 19.68 -17.82
N LEU A 294 -44.80 20.03 -16.54
CA LEU A 294 -43.79 20.81 -15.83
C LEU A 294 -42.88 19.86 -15.07
N ILE A 295 -41.60 19.85 -15.41
CA ILE A 295 -40.59 19.06 -14.73
C ILE A 295 -39.87 19.97 -13.73
N LYS A 296 -39.78 19.55 -12.47
CA LYS A 296 -38.95 20.16 -11.44
C LYS A 296 -37.72 19.29 -11.21
N ALA A 297 -36.52 19.85 -11.35
CA ALA A 297 -35.28 19.20 -10.98
C ALA A 297 -34.69 19.86 -9.73
N THR A 298 -34.26 19.06 -8.76
CA THR A 298 -33.59 19.52 -7.54
C THR A 298 -32.26 18.81 -7.37
N TYR A 299 -31.18 19.56 -7.20
CA TYR A 299 -29.83 19.05 -6.95
C TYR A 299 -29.12 19.94 -5.94
N ASN A 300 -28.70 19.40 -4.79
CA ASN A 300 -28.01 20.14 -3.73
C ASN A 300 -28.68 21.48 -3.39
N SER A 301 -30.01 21.46 -3.18
CA SER A 301 -30.88 22.62 -2.91
C SER A 301 -31.11 23.58 -4.08
N VAL A 302 -30.41 23.41 -5.22
CA VAL A 302 -30.67 24.17 -6.44
C VAL A 302 -31.87 23.56 -7.15
N VAL A 303 -32.84 24.39 -7.52
CA VAL A 303 -34.06 23.98 -8.23
C VAL A 303 -34.09 24.62 -9.61
N ALA A 304 -34.39 23.80 -10.63
CA ALA A 304 -34.66 24.25 -11.99
C ALA A 304 -35.99 23.66 -12.47
N TYR A 305 -36.57 24.27 -13.51
CA TYR A 305 -37.81 23.81 -14.12
C TYR A 305 -37.70 23.72 -15.64
N LYS A 306 -38.41 22.78 -16.25
CA LYS A 306 -38.45 22.59 -17.70
C LYS A 306 -39.85 22.15 -18.13
N TRP A 307 -40.40 22.80 -19.15
CA TRP A 307 -41.61 22.35 -19.83
C TRP A 307 -41.27 21.24 -20.82
N MET A 308 -42.18 20.27 -20.95
CA MET A 308 -42.11 19.18 -21.92
C MET A 308 -43.47 19.07 -22.65
N PRO A 309 -43.77 19.99 -23.57
CA PRO A 309 -45.01 19.94 -24.34
C PRO A 309 -44.99 18.76 -25.31
N LEU A 310 -46.17 18.22 -25.60
CA LEU A 310 -46.35 17.10 -26.53
C LEU A 310 -45.65 17.35 -27.87
N TYR A 311 -45.76 18.56 -28.42
CA TYR A 311 -45.25 18.87 -29.75
C TYR A 311 -43.73 18.72 -29.86
N ASP A 312 -42.96 19.01 -28.80
CA ASP A 312 -41.49 18.86 -28.81
C ASP A 312 -41.10 17.39 -28.95
N VAL A 313 -41.81 16.52 -28.23
CA VAL A 313 -41.55 15.07 -28.22
C VAL A 313 -41.89 14.44 -29.57
N GLN A 314 -43.02 14.85 -30.16
CA GLN A 314 -43.45 14.32 -31.46
C GLN A 314 -42.64 14.90 -32.61
N ASN A 315 -42.17 16.14 -32.54
CA ASN A 315 -41.23 16.69 -33.52
C ASN A 315 -39.93 15.90 -33.58
N ALA A 316 -39.44 15.40 -32.45
CA ALA A 316 -38.28 14.51 -32.45
C ALA A 316 -38.54 13.22 -33.24
N TYR A 317 -39.74 12.63 -33.11
CA TYR A 317 -40.16 11.49 -33.92
C TYR A 317 -40.25 11.83 -35.40
N PHE A 318 -40.91 12.94 -35.76
CA PHE A 318 -41.07 13.31 -37.17
C PHE A 318 -39.74 13.60 -37.86
N SER A 319 -38.79 14.19 -37.12
CA SER A 319 -37.47 14.52 -37.66
C SER A 319 -36.55 13.31 -37.79
N ASN A 320 -36.62 12.34 -36.86
CA ASN A 320 -35.60 11.29 -36.72
C ASN A 320 -36.15 9.85 -36.76
N GLY A 321 -37.47 9.69 -36.85
CA GLY A 321 -38.17 8.41 -36.84
C GLY A 321 -38.33 7.79 -35.44
N ALA A 322 -39.00 6.62 -35.40
CA ALA A 322 -39.35 5.93 -34.15
C ALA A 322 -38.15 5.55 -33.28
N ASN A 323 -37.01 5.20 -33.90
CA ASN A 323 -35.83 4.72 -33.16
C ASN A 323 -35.04 5.84 -32.47
N THR A 324 -35.45 7.10 -32.62
CA THR A 324 -34.83 8.21 -31.90
C THR A 324 -35.11 8.14 -30.39
N ALA A 325 -34.25 8.81 -29.61
CA ALA A 325 -34.50 9.10 -28.21
C ALA A 325 -34.76 10.60 -28.05
N TYR A 326 -35.80 10.94 -27.29
CA TYR A 326 -36.04 12.32 -26.87
C TYR A 326 -35.72 12.46 -25.38
N ASN A 327 -34.89 13.44 -25.04
CA ASN A 327 -34.64 13.80 -23.65
C ASN A 327 -34.97 15.27 -23.44
N ALA A 328 -35.91 15.56 -22.53
CA ALA A 328 -36.11 16.91 -22.04
C ALA A 328 -34.88 17.31 -21.22
N GLU A 329 -33.98 18.10 -21.82
CA GLU A 329 -32.75 18.54 -21.16
C GLU A 329 -33.05 19.71 -20.21
N ILE A 330 -32.66 19.54 -18.94
CA ILE A 330 -32.75 20.54 -17.88
C ILE A 330 -31.33 20.88 -17.40
N VAL A 331 -30.98 22.16 -17.54
CA VAL A 331 -29.68 22.69 -17.13
C VAL A 331 -29.82 23.24 -15.72
N LEU A 332 -29.04 22.72 -14.78
CA LEU A 332 -28.93 23.27 -13.42
C LEU A 332 -27.68 24.16 -13.34
N PRO A 333 -27.76 25.36 -12.73
CA PRO A 333 -26.65 26.30 -12.60
C PRO A 333 -25.64 25.84 -11.51
N VAL A 334 -25.25 24.58 -11.54
CA VAL A 334 -24.23 23.96 -10.70
C VAL A 334 -23.06 23.52 -11.57
N THR A 335 -21.95 23.14 -10.94
CA THR A 335 -20.84 22.44 -11.59
C THR A 335 -20.85 20.99 -11.14
N ALA A 336 -20.76 20.05 -12.08
CA ALA A 336 -20.68 18.62 -11.79
C ALA A 336 -19.50 18.32 -10.85
N PRO A 337 -19.72 17.55 -9.77
CA PRO A 337 -18.64 17.16 -8.88
C PRO A 337 -17.57 16.34 -9.60
N SER A 338 -16.31 16.71 -9.46
CA SER A 338 -15.19 15.99 -10.07
C SER A 338 -13.98 15.96 -9.13
N ILE A 339 -13.14 14.93 -9.31
CA ILE A 339 -11.89 14.77 -8.57
C ILE A 339 -10.75 14.73 -9.59
N LYS A 340 -9.74 15.57 -9.39
CA LYS A 340 -8.53 15.58 -10.20
C LYS A 340 -7.34 15.22 -9.32
N LEU A 341 -6.51 14.28 -9.77
CA LEU A 341 -5.27 13.96 -9.09
C LEU A 341 -4.31 15.16 -9.10
N GLY A 342 -3.66 15.38 -7.97
CA GLY A 342 -2.60 16.36 -7.77
C GLY A 342 -1.24 15.67 -7.67
N ASN A 343 -0.42 16.10 -6.71
CA ASN A 343 0.91 15.53 -6.51
C ASN A 343 0.83 14.10 -5.98
N ILE A 344 1.62 13.21 -6.56
CA ILE A 344 1.77 11.81 -6.15
C ILE A 344 3.21 11.62 -5.67
N SER A 345 3.42 11.18 -4.43
CA SER A 345 4.77 11.11 -3.84
C SER A 345 5.69 10.10 -4.54
N SER A 346 5.13 9.02 -5.08
CA SER A 346 5.84 8.01 -5.88
C SER A 346 4.88 7.21 -6.74
N THR A 347 5.34 6.71 -7.89
CA THR A 347 4.58 5.78 -8.76
C THR A 347 5.05 4.33 -8.62
N SER A 348 6.00 4.09 -7.71
CA SER A 348 6.47 2.76 -7.35
C SER A 348 6.97 2.74 -5.92
N SER A 349 6.66 1.69 -5.17
CA SER A 349 7.20 1.50 -3.82
C SER A 349 7.11 0.05 -3.37
N CYS A 350 7.81 -0.26 -2.29
CA CYS A 350 7.77 -1.56 -1.64
C CYS A 350 6.50 -1.69 -0.80
N PRO A 351 6.01 -2.92 -0.58
CA PRO A 351 4.98 -3.18 0.42
C PRO A 351 5.31 -2.57 1.79
N GLY A 352 4.29 -2.07 2.48
CA GLY A 352 4.42 -1.49 3.82
C GLY A 352 4.95 -0.06 3.89
N LYS A 353 5.35 0.55 2.77
CA LYS A 353 5.74 1.97 2.71
C LYS A 353 4.52 2.88 2.52
N THR A 354 4.64 4.13 2.91
CA THR A 354 3.57 5.14 2.73
C THR A 354 3.60 5.74 1.33
N ILE A 355 2.42 5.98 0.76
CA ILE A 355 2.20 6.79 -0.44
C ILE A 355 1.25 7.94 -0.12
N ASP A 356 1.59 9.12 -0.62
CA ASP A 356 0.78 10.33 -0.50
C ASP A 356 0.24 10.73 -1.87
N VAL A 357 -1.08 10.90 -1.95
CA VAL A 357 -1.79 11.33 -3.15
C VAL A 357 -2.62 12.56 -2.84
N GLY A 358 -2.15 13.71 -3.32
CA GLY A 358 -2.91 14.95 -3.34
C GLY A 358 -4.03 14.89 -4.38
N PHE A 359 -5.15 15.53 -4.10
CA PHE A 359 -6.24 15.68 -5.07
C PHE A 359 -6.89 17.06 -4.94
N ALA A 360 -7.46 17.53 -6.05
CA ALA A 360 -8.30 18.71 -6.13
C ALA A 360 -9.74 18.29 -6.47
N ILE A 361 -10.70 19.10 -6.05
CA ILE A 361 -12.12 18.87 -6.34
C ILE A 361 -12.76 20.08 -7.02
N SER A 362 -13.80 19.84 -7.80
CA SER A 362 -14.72 20.87 -8.29
C SER A 362 -16.15 20.49 -7.95
N GLY A 363 -17.05 21.47 -7.88
CA GLY A 363 -18.46 21.22 -7.51
C GLY A 363 -18.64 21.03 -6.00
N THR A 364 -19.82 20.57 -5.61
CA THR A 364 -20.21 20.43 -4.19
C THR A 364 -20.19 18.96 -3.77
N PHE A 365 -19.57 18.70 -2.62
CA PHE A 365 -19.56 17.39 -1.94
C PHE A 365 -20.31 17.52 -0.60
N ASP A 366 -20.93 16.43 -0.16
CA ASP A 366 -21.65 16.43 1.12
C ASP A 366 -20.66 16.60 2.30
N PRO A 367 -20.97 17.35 3.37
CA PRO A 367 -20.11 17.46 4.53
C PRO A 367 -19.76 16.11 5.21
N THR A 368 -20.59 15.08 5.02
CA THR A 368 -20.38 13.70 5.50
C THR A 368 -19.70 12.79 4.47
N ASN A 369 -19.29 13.34 3.32
CA ASN A 369 -18.54 12.61 2.30
C ASN A 369 -17.21 12.05 2.85
N GLN A 370 -16.75 10.96 2.25
CA GLN A 370 -15.41 10.42 2.47
C GLN A 370 -14.71 10.29 1.11
N PHE A 371 -13.49 10.80 1.01
CA PHE A 371 -12.60 10.48 -0.10
C PHE A 371 -11.76 9.25 0.25
N TYR A 372 -11.54 8.34 -0.69
CA TYR A 372 -10.75 7.13 -0.50
C TYR A 372 -9.63 7.06 -1.52
N LEU A 373 -8.43 6.71 -1.05
CA LEU A 373 -7.36 6.27 -1.94
C LEU A 373 -7.51 4.78 -2.19
N GLN A 374 -7.69 4.40 -3.45
CA GLN A 374 -8.05 3.04 -3.83
C GLN A 374 -6.97 2.40 -4.69
N PHE A 375 -6.62 1.16 -4.37
CA PHE A 375 -5.91 0.23 -5.25
C PHE A 375 -6.91 -0.61 -6.04
N ILE A 376 -6.62 -0.84 -7.31
CA ILE A 376 -7.42 -1.66 -8.22
C ILE A 376 -6.50 -2.75 -8.78
N ASP A 377 -6.84 -4.01 -8.52
CA ASP A 377 -6.09 -5.16 -9.02
C ASP A 377 -6.41 -5.47 -10.49
N ASN A 378 -5.75 -6.50 -11.03
CA ASN A 378 -5.96 -6.95 -12.41
C ASN A 378 -7.34 -7.57 -12.66
N ASN A 379 -8.08 -7.91 -11.60
CA ASN A 379 -9.45 -8.44 -11.65
C ASN A 379 -10.52 -7.34 -11.43
N ASN A 380 -10.13 -6.06 -11.42
CA ASN A 380 -10.98 -4.92 -11.07
C ASN A 380 -11.51 -4.89 -9.62
N ASN A 381 -10.93 -5.67 -8.70
CA ASN A 381 -11.26 -5.54 -7.28
C ASN A 381 -10.64 -4.26 -6.73
N THR A 382 -11.43 -3.51 -5.97
CA THR A 382 -11.04 -2.21 -5.41
C THR A 382 -10.80 -2.32 -3.91
N PHE A 383 -9.66 -1.81 -3.43
CA PHE A 383 -9.26 -1.82 -2.03
C PHE A 383 -8.89 -0.42 -1.56
N SER A 384 -9.60 0.12 -0.57
CA SER A 384 -9.27 1.43 0.02
C SER A 384 -8.11 1.30 1.02
N ILE A 385 -7.07 2.11 0.87
CA ILE A 385 -5.86 2.10 1.73
C ILE A 385 -5.73 3.35 2.61
N ALA A 386 -6.51 4.39 2.33
CA ALA A 386 -6.62 5.60 3.13
C ALA A 386 -7.99 6.25 2.88
N HIS A 387 -8.44 7.08 3.83
CA HIS A 387 -9.60 7.93 3.64
C HIS A 387 -9.40 9.32 4.24
N LEU A 388 -10.20 10.28 3.77
CA LEU A 388 -10.28 11.64 4.28
C LEU A 388 -11.74 12.06 4.34
N ASP A 389 -12.24 12.37 5.54
CA ASP A 389 -13.62 12.80 5.76
C ASP A 389 -13.82 14.27 5.40
N GLY A 390 -15.00 14.57 4.87
CA GLY A 390 -15.47 15.91 4.57
C GLY A 390 -15.64 16.22 3.09
N ALA A 391 -15.85 17.50 2.83
CA ALA A 391 -16.18 18.04 1.51
C ALA A 391 -15.03 18.89 0.91
N GLN A 392 -13.80 18.74 1.41
CA GLN A 392 -12.65 19.54 1.00
C GLN A 392 -11.57 18.68 0.34
N ALA A 393 -10.83 19.28 -0.58
CA ALA A 393 -9.68 18.64 -1.19
C ALA A 393 -8.53 18.47 -0.17
N GLY A 394 -7.61 17.55 -0.44
CA GLY A 394 -6.49 17.30 0.47
C GLY A 394 -5.50 16.29 -0.07
N THR A 395 -4.74 15.70 0.85
CA THR A 395 -3.79 14.62 0.57
C THR A 395 -4.20 13.38 1.35
N LEU A 396 -4.28 12.25 0.65
CA LEU A 396 -4.51 10.94 1.23
C LEU A 396 -3.17 10.22 1.41
N SER A 397 -2.87 9.83 2.65
CA SER A 397 -1.66 9.09 3.01
C SER A 397 -2.01 7.66 3.39
N GLY A 398 -1.63 6.69 2.55
CA GLY A 398 -1.95 5.28 2.73
C GLY A 398 -0.72 4.38 2.74
N THR A 399 -0.83 3.21 3.37
CA THR A 399 0.25 2.21 3.34
C THR A 399 0.07 1.29 2.13
N VAL A 400 1.13 1.07 1.35
CA VAL A 400 1.13 0.16 0.20
C VAL A 400 0.88 -1.27 0.71
N PRO A 401 -0.13 -1.98 0.20
CA PRO A 401 -0.49 -3.30 0.69
C PRO A 401 0.57 -4.36 0.35
N TYR A 402 0.60 -5.45 1.11
CA TYR A 402 1.44 -6.63 0.86
C TYR A 402 0.89 -7.54 -0.25
N PHE A 403 0.62 -6.94 -1.41
CA PHE A 403 0.26 -7.68 -2.62
C PHE A 403 1.51 -8.18 -3.34
N SER A 404 1.32 -9.12 -4.26
CA SER A 404 2.40 -9.60 -5.13
C SER A 404 3.01 -8.44 -5.92
N ALA A 405 4.31 -8.54 -6.19
CA ALA A 405 4.97 -7.56 -7.03
C ALA A 405 4.31 -7.49 -8.42
N GLY A 406 4.14 -6.28 -8.94
CA GLY A 406 3.44 -6.06 -10.20
C GLY A 406 2.93 -4.64 -10.35
N VAL A 407 2.22 -4.41 -11.46
CA VAL A 407 1.63 -3.12 -11.78
C VAL A 407 0.14 -3.14 -11.44
N TYR A 408 -0.30 -2.14 -10.70
CA TYR A 408 -1.67 -1.93 -10.23
C TYR A 408 -2.19 -0.58 -10.74
N ARG A 409 -3.50 -0.38 -10.66
CA ARG A 409 -4.12 0.92 -10.91
C ARG A 409 -4.54 1.54 -9.59
N MET A 410 -4.42 2.85 -9.48
CA MET A 410 -4.82 3.61 -8.31
C MET A 410 -5.65 4.82 -8.70
N ARG A 411 -6.58 5.23 -7.83
CA ARG A 411 -7.41 6.43 -8.00
C ARG A 411 -7.87 6.98 -6.66
N VAL A 412 -8.42 8.19 -6.69
CA VAL A 412 -9.18 8.76 -5.56
C VAL A 412 -10.66 8.70 -5.89
N GLY A 413 -11.46 8.06 -5.03
CA GLY A 413 -12.92 8.02 -5.12
C GLY A 413 -13.58 8.80 -3.99
N SER A 414 -14.84 9.16 -4.14
CA SER A 414 -15.68 9.77 -3.09
C SER A 414 -16.95 8.96 -2.83
N SER A 415 -17.55 9.11 -1.65
CA SER A 415 -18.83 8.47 -1.31
C SER A 415 -20.05 9.32 -1.68
N MET A 416 -19.97 10.65 -1.56
CA MET A 416 -21.11 11.56 -1.69
C MET A 416 -20.74 12.90 -2.37
N PRO A 417 -21.02 13.04 -3.67
CA PRO A 417 -21.51 12.01 -4.58
C PRO A 417 -20.44 10.94 -4.86
N SER A 418 -20.85 9.79 -5.41
CA SER A 418 -19.91 8.77 -5.86
C SER A 418 -19.28 9.17 -7.19
N VAL A 419 -18.08 9.76 -7.13
CA VAL A 419 -17.25 10.11 -8.29
C VAL A 419 -15.82 9.63 -8.04
N ALA A 420 -15.05 9.47 -9.10
CA ALA A 420 -13.65 9.07 -9.01
C ALA A 420 -12.79 9.89 -9.96
N SER A 421 -11.50 10.02 -9.60
CA SER A 421 -10.48 10.58 -10.48
C SER A 421 -10.13 9.62 -11.62
N ASP A 422 -9.33 10.10 -12.57
CA ASP A 422 -8.58 9.24 -13.47
C ASP A 422 -7.71 8.25 -12.69
N GLU A 423 -7.47 7.09 -13.29
CA GLU A 423 -6.59 6.06 -12.76
C GLU A 423 -5.14 6.32 -13.16
N PHE A 424 -4.19 6.09 -12.25
CA PHE A 424 -2.76 6.08 -12.55
C PHE A 424 -2.16 4.71 -12.25
N MET A 425 -1.09 4.37 -12.96
CA MET A 425 -0.38 3.11 -12.75
C MET A 425 0.56 3.23 -11.54
N PHE A 426 0.52 2.25 -10.64
CA PHE A 426 1.42 2.14 -9.50
C PHE A 426 2.10 0.78 -9.48
N THR A 427 3.43 0.75 -9.33
CA THR A 427 4.20 -0.50 -9.32
C THR A 427 4.56 -0.89 -7.89
N ILE A 428 4.11 -2.06 -7.45
CA ILE A 428 4.62 -2.69 -6.23
C ILE A 428 5.91 -3.41 -6.59
N THR A 429 7.03 -2.89 -6.09
CA THR A 429 8.37 -3.42 -6.37
C THR A 429 8.60 -4.73 -5.61
N ALA A 430 9.16 -5.74 -6.30
CA ALA A 430 9.53 -6.99 -5.67
C ALA A 430 10.63 -6.76 -4.62
N ALA A 431 10.52 -7.46 -3.48
CA ALA A 431 11.64 -7.54 -2.56
C ALA A 431 12.84 -8.17 -3.29
N PRO A 432 14.07 -7.64 -3.09
CA PRO A 432 15.24 -8.24 -3.69
C PRO A 432 15.48 -9.64 -3.16
N ALA A 433 16.24 -10.44 -3.92
CA ALA A 433 16.75 -11.72 -3.41
C ALA A 433 17.51 -11.52 -2.09
N ASN A 434 17.60 -12.55 -1.26
CA ASN A 434 18.39 -12.46 -0.02
C ASN A 434 19.89 -12.29 -0.35
N PRO A 435 20.67 -11.62 0.52
CA PRO A 435 22.12 -11.58 0.34
C PRO A 435 22.71 -13.00 0.43
N THR A 436 23.85 -13.22 -0.22
CA THR A 436 24.55 -14.51 -0.14
C THR A 436 25.41 -14.53 1.12
N VAL A 437 25.32 -15.59 1.93
CA VAL A 437 26.10 -15.73 3.17
C VAL A 437 26.92 -17.01 3.18
N GLN A 438 28.05 -16.98 3.89
CA GLN A 438 28.79 -18.19 4.22
C GLN A 438 28.06 -18.94 5.35
N SER A 439 27.92 -20.27 5.22
CA SER A 439 27.18 -21.10 6.16
C SER A 439 27.90 -21.32 7.50
N SER A 440 27.14 -21.83 8.48
CA SER A 440 27.42 -21.90 9.92
C SER A 440 28.86 -22.17 10.37
N PHE A 441 29.26 -21.53 11.46
CA PHE A 441 30.56 -21.71 12.11
C PHE A 441 30.43 -22.53 13.39
N THR A 442 31.42 -23.37 13.67
CA THR A 442 31.58 -24.06 14.96
C THR A 442 32.97 -23.78 15.48
N VAL A 443 33.07 -23.15 16.66
CA VAL A 443 34.33 -22.74 17.28
C VAL A 443 34.34 -23.10 18.77
N CYS A 444 35.52 -23.12 19.39
CA CYS A 444 35.64 -23.32 20.83
C CYS A 444 35.47 -22.01 21.60
N GLN A 445 35.00 -22.11 22.85
CA GLN A 445 34.97 -20.98 23.77
C GLN A 445 36.39 -20.39 23.89
N ASN A 446 36.46 -19.06 23.89
CA ASN A 446 37.69 -18.24 23.89
C ASN A 446 38.56 -18.36 22.62
N ALA A 447 38.12 -19.06 21.57
CA ALA A 447 38.78 -19.03 20.28
C ALA A 447 38.61 -17.67 19.59
N SER A 448 39.45 -17.37 18.61
CA SER A 448 39.28 -16.18 17.76
C SER A 448 37.91 -16.22 17.06
N PRO A 449 37.11 -15.13 17.10
CA PRO A 449 35.79 -15.09 16.46
C PRO A 449 35.89 -15.31 14.94
N PRO A 450 35.00 -16.13 14.35
CA PRO A 450 34.95 -16.27 12.91
C PRO A 450 34.49 -14.96 12.25
N ILE A 451 35.00 -14.66 11.06
CA ILE A 451 34.57 -13.51 10.27
C ILE A 451 33.27 -13.89 9.55
N LEU A 452 32.19 -13.16 9.84
CA LEU A 452 30.92 -13.32 9.13
C LEU A 452 31.03 -12.62 7.76
N VAL A 453 30.64 -13.31 6.70
CA VAL A 453 30.69 -12.76 5.34
C VAL A 453 29.30 -12.82 4.72
N ALA A 454 28.84 -11.68 4.23
CA ALA A 454 27.65 -11.55 3.43
C ALA A 454 27.97 -10.71 2.18
N THR A 455 27.39 -11.07 1.04
CA THR A 455 27.54 -10.35 -0.23
C THR A 455 26.16 -9.89 -0.71
N GLY A 456 26.02 -8.58 -0.89
CA GLY A 456 24.79 -7.90 -1.29
C GLY A 456 24.98 -6.38 -1.27
N GLN A 457 23.88 -5.62 -1.40
CA GLN A 457 23.89 -4.15 -1.39
C GLN A 457 23.20 -3.59 -0.14
N ASN A 458 23.76 -2.52 0.45
CA ASN A 458 23.20 -1.86 1.64
C ASN A 458 22.80 -2.86 2.74
N LEU A 459 23.75 -3.71 3.15
CA LEU A 459 23.52 -4.78 4.10
C LEU A 459 23.17 -4.22 5.49
N LEU A 460 22.12 -4.80 6.10
CA LEU A 460 21.74 -4.52 7.48
C LEU A 460 21.78 -5.83 8.27
N TRP A 461 22.59 -5.83 9.33
CA TRP A 461 22.78 -6.97 10.22
C TRP A 461 21.89 -6.82 11.45
N HIS A 462 21.33 -7.93 11.89
CA HIS A 462 20.54 -8.06 13.10
C HIS A 462 21.18 -9.12 13.99
N SER A 463 21.38 -8.76 15.25
CA SER A 463 21.92 -9.64 16.29
C SER A 463 21.26 -9.32 17.63
N ASP A 464 21.62 -10.05 18.68
CA ASP A 464 21.18 -9.76 20.06
C ASP A 464 21.56 -8.33 20.53
N ALA A 465 22.53 -7.68 19.86
CA ALA A 465 22.94 -6.30 20.14
C ALA A 465 22.12 -5.25 19.37
N GLY A 466 21.17 -5.66 18.52
CA GLY A 466 20.36 -4.79 17.66
C GLY A 466 20.83 -4.77 16.19
N PHE A 467 20.46 -3.68 15.51
CA PHE A 467 20.72 -3.47 14.08
C PHE A 467 22.08 -2.80 13.85
N SER A 468 22.81 -3.22 12.82
CA SER A 468 24.11 -2.65 12.45
C SER A 468 24.34 -2.67 10.95
N THR A 469 24.93 -1.62 10.38
CA THR A 469 25.38 -1.59 8.97
C THR A 469 26.79 -2.16 8.80
N THR A 470 27.48 -2.48 9.89
CA THR A 470 28.79 -3.13 9.89
C THR A 470 28.68 -4.58 10.32
N THR A 471 29.57 -5.42 9.80
CA THR A 471 29.61 -6.86 10.12
C THR A 471 29.78 -7.10 11.64
N PRO A 472 28.86 -7.81 12.30
CA PRO A 472 28.97 -8.15 13.71
C PRO A 472 30.18 -9.06 14.00
N ILE A 473 30.77 -8.89 15.18
CA ILE A 473 31.83 -9.78 15.69
C ILE A 473 31.18 -10.81 16.63
N PRO A 474 31.25 -12.13 16.33
CA PRO A 474 30.66 -13.13 17.20
C PRO A 474 31.29 -13.19 18.59
N ASN A 475 30.45 -13.34 19.63
CA ASN A 475 30.95 -13.49 20.99
C ASN A 475 31.34 -14.95 21.27
N THR A 476 32.65 -15.23 21.31
CA THR A 476 33.18 -16.57 21.62
C THR A 476 33.49 -16.79 23.11
N SER A 477 33.30 -15.79 23.97
CA SER A 477 33.58 -15.91 25.42
C SER A 477 32.56 -16.76 26.19
N ARG A 478 31.37 -16.96 25.61
CA ARG A 478 30.29 -17.75 26.21
C ARG A 478 29.92 -18.90 25.29
N ALA A 479 29.93 -20.13 25.82
CA ALA A 479 29.42 -21.29 25.11
C ALA A 479 27.92 -21.13 24.82
N GLY A 480 27.48 -21.58 23.64
CA GLY A 480 26.08 -21.48 23.23
C GLY A 480 25.89 -21.29 21.74
N TYR A 481 24.64 -21.02 21.37
CA TYR A 481 24.20 -20.79 20.00
C TYR A 481 23.89 -19.31 19.80
N PHE A 482 24.46 -18.71 18.76
CA PHE A 482 24.28 -17.31 18.40
C PHE A 482 23.83 -17.20 16.94
N ALA A 483 22.72 -16.52 16.71
CA ALA A 483 22.16 -16.32 15.37
C ALA A 483 22.34 -14.86 14.93
N TYR A 484 22.90 -14.68 13.74
CA TYR A 484 23.03 -13.38 13.08
C TYR A 484 22.15 -13.40 11.85
N THR A 485 21.30 -12.39 11.68
CA THR A 485 20.48 -12.24 10.47
C THR A 485 21.02 -11.10 9.65
N VAL A 486 21.01 -11.21 8.33
CA VAL A 486 21.39 -10.11 7.44
C VAL A 486 20.35 -9.96 6.33
N THR A 487 19.95 -8.72 6.08
CA THR A 487 19.10 -8.31 4.95
C THR A 487 19.91 -7.46 3.99
N GLN A 488 19.39 -7.26 2.77
CA GLN A 488 19.94 -6.31 1.81
C GLN A 488 18.86 -5.38 1.29
N THR A 489 19.22 -4.13 0.98
CA THR A 489 18.28 -3.15 0.42
C THR A 489 18.70 -2.76 -1.00
N ILE A 490 17.81 -3.04 -1.97
CA ILE A 490 17.97 -2.70 -3.39
C ILE A 490 16.72 -1.92 -3.80
N ASP A 491 16.91 -0.78 -4.48
CA ASP A 491 15.84 0.11 -4.94
C ASP A 491 14.83 0.51 -3.84
N GLY A 492 15.32 0.66 -2.61
CA GLY A 492 14.51 1.01 -1.43
C GLY A 492 13.73 -0.15 -0.79
N CYS A 493 13.79 -1.36 -1.37
CA CYS A 493 13.14 -2.56 -0.84
C CYS A 493 14.13 -3.45 -0.10
N GLU A 494 13.77 -3.85 1.11
CA GLU A 494 14.56 -4.75 1.95
C GLU A 494 14.20 -6.21 1.64
N SER A 495 15.22 -7.07 1.53
CA SER A 495 15.04 -8.51 1.35
C SER A 495 14.51 -9.17 2.62
N SER A 496 14.12 -10.44 2.52
CA SER A 496 14.00 -11.26 3.73
C SER A 496 15.37 -11.46 4.38
N GLY A 497 15.38 -11.74 5.69
CA GLY A 497 16.60 -12.02 6.43
C GLY A 497 17.14 -13.42 6.13
N VAL A 498 18.46 -13.56 6.00
CA VAL A 498 19.16 -14.85 5.97
C VAL A 498 20.01 -15.02 7.22
N TYR A 499 20.02 -16.23 7.77
CA TYR A 499 20.71 -16.54 9.02
C TYR A 499 22.14 -17.03 8.80
N ILE A 500 23.05 -16.56 9.66
CA ILE A 500 24.39 -17.11 9.88
C ILE A 500 24.46 -17.57 11.33
N ASN A 501 24.66 -18.86 11.53
CA ASN A 501 24.66 -19.48 12.84
C ASN A 501 26.09 -19.71 13.33
N VAL A 502 26.39 -19.29 14.56
CA VAL A 502 27.68 -19.51 15.22
C VAL A 502 27.44 -20.36 16.46
N TYR A 503 28.03 -21.56 16.48
CA TYR A 503 27.99 -22.46 17.62
C TYR A 503 29.33 -22.42 18.37
N VAL A 504 29.29 -22.01 19.64
CA VAL A 504 30.45 -21.91 20.52
C VAL A 504 30.44 -23.10 21.48
N ASN A 505 31.33 -24.05 21.23
CA ASN A 505 31.52 -25.24 22.04
C ASN A 505 32.21 -24.89 23.38
N PRO A 506 31.71 -25.37 24.53
CA PRO A 506 32.38 -25.15 25.81
C PRO A 506 33.75 -25.85 25.82
N GLN A 507 34.72 -25.23 26.50
CA GLN A 507 35.98 -25.91 26.80
C GLN A 507 35.77 -27.03 27.83
N PRO A 508 36.54 -28.13 27.78
CA PRO A 508 36.49 -29.14 28.82
C PRO A 508 37.04 -28.59 30.14
N THR A 509 36.57 -29.14 31.26
CA THR A 509 37.15 -28.87 32.59
C THR A 509 38.43 -29.68 32.75
N ALA A 510 39.59 -29.05 32.50
CA ALA A 510 40.88 -29.68 32.72
C ALA A 510 41.23 -29.65 34.22
N THR A 511 41.63 -30.80 34.76
CA THR A 511 42.21 -30.92 36.11
C THR A 511 43.41 -31.84 36.06
N LEU A 512 44.35 -31.67 36.98
CA LEU A 512 45.54 -32.49 37.13
C LEU A 512 45.78 -32.73 38.62
N LYS A 513 45.99 -33.99 38.99
CA LYS A 513 46.27 -34.41 40.37
C LYS A 513 47.43 -35.39 40.38
N ASP A 514 48.23 -35.37 41.43
CA ASP A 514 49.23 -36.39 41.74
C ASP A 514 48.73 -37.33 42.84
N ASN A 515 49.41 -38.46 43.03
CA ASN A 515 49.10 -39.43 44.09
C ASN A 515 50.00 -39.30 45.33
N GLY A 516 50.73 -38.19 45.48
CA GLY A 516 51.63 -37.91 46.59
C GLY A 516 52.94 -37.25 46.14
N PRO A 517 53.69 -36.62 47.07
CA PRO A 517 55.01 -36.10 46.78
C PRO A 517 56.01 -37.22 46.51
N LEU A 518 57.02 -36.94 45.70
CA LEU A 518 58.18 -37.81 45.54
C LEU A 518 58.93 -37.91 46.86
N SER A 519 59.40 -39.12 47.19
CA SER A 519 60.18 -39.37 48.39
C SER A 519 61.10 -40.57 48.19
N GLY A 520 61.94 -40.84 49.18
CA GLY A 520 62.76 -42.04 49.23
C GLY A 520 62.00 -43.38 49.14
N THR A 521 60.70 -43.39 49.42
CA THR A 521 59.84 -44.58 49.33
C THR A 521 58.89 -44.54 48.15
N LEU A 522 58.53 -43.35 47.67
CA LEU A 522 57.72 -43.13 46.47
C LEU A 522 58.59 -42.46 45.39
N THR A 523 59.35 -43.28 44.65
CA THR A 523 60.30 -42.82 43.63
C THR A 523 59.64 -42.46 42.30
N SER A 524 58.34 -42.69 42.16
CA SER A 524 57.54 -42.30 40.99
C SER A 524 56.08 -42.05 41.38
N VAL A 525 55.51 -41.00 40.80
CA VAL A 525 54.17 -40.49 41.09
C VAL A 525 53.29 -40.60 39.86
N THR A 526 52.04 -41.00 40.06
CA THR A 526 51.03 -41.04 38.99
C THR A 526 50.29 -39.71 38.94
N LEU A 527 50.43 -39.00 37.83
CA LEU A 527 49.63 -37.85 37.45
C LEU A 527 48.33 -38.33 36.81
N THR A 528 47.19 -37.86 37.31
CA THR A 528 45.86 -38.21 36.82
C THR A 528 45.12 -36.95 36.38
N ALA A 529 44.69 -36.93 35.13
CA ALA A 529 43.90 -35.86 34.55
C ALA A 529 42.40 -36.04 34.82
N GLY A 530 41.64 -34.94 34.78
CA GLY A 530 40.18 -34.96 34.87
C GLY A 530 39.49 -35.63 33.67
N SER A 531 38.16 -35.52 33.57
CA SER A 531 37.40 -36.10 32.46
C SER A 531 37.68 -35.42 31.12
N GLY A 532 37.89 -36.22 30.07
CA GLY A 532 38.17 -35.78 28.71
C GLY A 532 38.14 -36.95 27.72
N LYS A 533 38.30 -36.65 26.43
CA LYS A 533 38.41 -37.65 25.35
C LYS A 533 39.85 -38.07 25.08
N SER A 534 40.79 -37.12 25.15
CA SER A 534 42.22 -37.39 24.99
C SER A 534 43.08 -36.41 25.79
N TYR A 535 44.30 -36.84 26.10
CA TYR A 535 45.20 -36.18 27.05
C TYR A 535 46.63 -36.09 26.51
N VAL A 536 47.28 -34.96 26.76
CA VAL A 536 48.71 -34.76 26.47
C VAL A 536 49.37 -34.15 27.68
N PHE A 537 50.37 -34.84 28.25
CA PHE A 537 51.10 -34.37 29.44
C PHE A 537 52.42 -33.71 29.07
N GLY A 538 52.84 -32.71 29.86
CA GLY A 538 54.15 -32.06 29.76
C GLY A 538 54.75 -31.83 31.15
N GLY A 539 56.08 -31.83 31.25
CA GLY A 539 56.82 -31.62 32.49
C GLY A 539 58.19 -32.33 32.50
N PRO A 540 59.04 -32.07 33.51
CA PRO A 540 60.29 -32.81 33.70
C PRO A 540 60.01 -34.28 34.04
N GLY A 541 60.98 -35.19 33.96
CA GLY A 541 60.86 -36.54 34.56
C GLY A 541 59.66 -37.41 34.14
N LEU A 542 59.03 -37.16 32.99
CA LEU A 542 57.93 -38.00 32.48
C LEU A 542 58.48 -39.35 32.00
N VAL A 543 58.09 -40.41 32.70
CA VAL A 543 58.51 -41.80 32.41
C VAL A 543 57.57 -42.45 31.40
N SER A 544 56.26 -42.21 31.52
CA SER A 544 55.25 -42.71 30.57
C SER A 544 53.99 -41.87 30.61
N GLN A 545 53.18 -41.95 29.54
CA GLN A 545 51.86 -41.30 29.47
C GLN A 545 50.87 -42.19 28.72
N ASN A 546 49.60 -42.15 29.12
CA ASN A 546 48.50 -42.78 28.42
C ASN A 546 47.50 -41.70 27.96
N PRO A 547 47.43 -41.43 26.64
CA PRO A 547 46.64 -40.32 26.10
C PRO A 547 45.13 -40.59 26.10
N THR A 548 44.68 -41.78 26.52
CA THR A 548 43.24 -42.15 26.55
C THR A 548 42.73 -42.35 27.97
N SER A 549 43.53 -42.95 28.87
CA SER A 549 43.14 -43.11 30.28
C SER A 549 43.42 -41.86 31.14
N GLY A 550 44.13 -40.86 30.60
CA GLY A 550 44.40 -39.62 31.32
C GLY A 550 45.36 -39.79 32.48
N THR A 551 46.36 -40.66 32.34
CA THR A 551 47.38 -40.89 33.36
C THR A 551 48.80 -40.74 32.80
N ALA A 552 49.73 -40.26 33.62
CA ALA A 552 51.15 -40.21 33.32
C ALA A 552 51.98 -40.54 34.57
N LEU A 553 53.18 -41.08 34.38
CA LEU A 553 54.11 -41.39 35.47
C LEU A 553 55.27 -40.41 35.45
N ALA A 554 55.57 -39.83 36.61
CA ALA A 554 56.57 -38.79 36.82
C ALA A 554 57.56 -39.19 37.92
N ASN A 555 58.86 -38.95 37.74
CA ASN A 555 59.90 -39.30 38.73
C ASN A 555 60.81 -38.14 39.15
N ALA A 556 60.49 -36.91 38.75
CA ALA A 556 61.19 -35.70 39.16
C ALA A 556 60.21 -34.66 39.69
N SER A 557 60.60 -33.89 40.71
CA SER A 557 59.80 -32.75 41.16
C SER A 557 59.80 -31.64 40.10
N GLY A 558 58.78 -30.79 40.10
CA GLY A 558 58.64 -29.69 39.12
C GLY A 558 57.20 -29.42 38.68
N ILE A 559 57.03 -28.53 37.71
CA ILE A 559 55.71 -28.15 37.18
C ILE A 559 55.34 -29.08 36.02
N TYR A 560 54.19 -29.73 36.15
CA TYR A 560 53.57 -30.55 35.12
C TYR A 560 52.31 -29.88 34.60
N SER A 561 51.98 -30.16 33.34
CA SER A 561 50.75 -29.73 32.69
C SER A 561 50.06 -30.89 31.97
N VAL A 562 48.75 -30.80 31.82
CA VAL A 562 47.97 -31.68 30.95
C VAL A 562 47.02 -30.87 30.09
N THR A 563 47.07 -31.09 28.78
CA THR A 563 46.06 -30.61 27.83
C THR A 563 45.00 -31.69 27.66
N VAL A 564 43.78 -31.37 28.09
CA VAL A 564 42.58 -32.22 27.99
C VAL A 564 41.78 -31.78 26.77
N THR A 565 41.48 -32.71 25.87
CA THR A 565 40.61 -32.46 24.71
C THR A 565 39.26 -33.16 24.91
N GLY A 566 38.16 -32.42 24.75
CA GLY A 566 36.80 -32.91 24.91
C GLY A 566 36.25 -33.62 23.68
N SER A 567 35.02 -34.15 23.80
CA SER A 567 34.31 -34.82 22.69
C SER A 567 33.97 -33.89 21.52
N ASN A 568 33.80 -32.60 21.81
CA ASN A 568 33.54 -31.53 20.84
C ASN A 568 34.81 -31.00 20.13
N GLY A 569 35.99 -31.58 20.42
CA GLY A 569 37.28 -31.18 19.84
C GLY A 569 37.93 -29.96 20.51
N CYS A 570 37.30 -29.35 21.51
CA CYS A 570 37.90 -28.23 22.25
C CYS A 570 38.85 -28.72 23.32
N SER A 571 39.91 -27.95 23.56
CA SER A 571 40.95 -28.29 24.54
C SER A 571 41.11 -27.22 25.61
N ASN A 572 41.53 -27.65 26.79
CA ASN A 572 41.91 -26.80 27.91
C ASN A 572 43.08 -27.43 28.66
N THR A 573 43.85 -26.63 29.41
CA THR A 573 45.06 -27.09 30.10
C THR A 573 44.95 -26.89 31.61
N ALA A 574 45.43 -27.85 32.39
CA ALA A 574 45.65 -27.73 33.83
C ALA A 574 47.13 -27.93 34.15
N SER A 575 47.60 -27.31 35.23
CA SER A 575 48.98 -27.45 35.71
C SER A 575 49.01 -27.79 37.19
N LEU A 576 50.07 -28.48 37.60
CA LEU A 576 50.28 -28.96 38.97
C LEU A 576 51.78 -28.93 39.28
N ALA A 577 52.16 -28.49 40.49
CA ALA A 577 53.52 -28.58 40.98
C ALA A 577 53.69 -29.87 41.79
N LEU A 578 54.57 -30.76 41.34
CA LEU A 578 54.91 -32.00 42.04
C LEU A 578 56.05 -31.76 43.03
N ALA A 579 55.82 -32.04 44.32
CA ALA A 579 56.77 -31.82 45.42
C ALA A 579 57.75 -33.00 45.63
N GLY A 580 58.91 -32.74 46.25
CA GLY A 580 59.95 -33.71 46.66
C GLY A 580 60.81 -33.16 47.82
N THR A 581 61.70 -33.97 48.44
CA THR A 581 62.54 -33.54 49.59
C THR A 581 63.55 -32.46 49.20
N ASP A 582 63.88 -31.53 50.10
CA ASP A 582 64.85 -30.44 49.85
C ASP A 582 65.62 -30.08 51.14
N LEU A 583 66.96 -30.11 51.09
CA LEU A 583 67.83 -29.72 52.21
C LEU A 583 68.60 -28.43 51.90
N THR A 584 68.70 -27.52 52.87
CA THR A 584 69.49 -26.29 52.77
C THR A 584 70.49 -26.17 53.94
N PRO A 585 71.78 -25.87 53.69
CA PRO A 585 72.75 -25.68 54.76
C PRO A 585 72.83 -24.22 55.24
N THR A 586 73.17 -24.00 56.51
CA THR A 586 73.67 -22.72 57.02
C THR A 586 74.85 -22.92 57.97
N LEU A 587 75.69 -21.89 58.14
CA LEU A 587 76.84 -21.92 59.04
C LEU A 587 76.82 -20.76 60.05
N VAL A 588 76.91 -21.12 61.34
CA VAL A 588 76.87 -20.21 62.49
C VAL A 588 78.26 -20.13 63.16
N LEU A 589 78.90 -18.96 63.02
CA LEU A 589 80.18 -18.58 63.62
C LEU A 589 80.22 -17.06 63.89
N PRO A 590 79.44 -16.52 64.84
CA PRO A 590 79.30 -15.07 65.06
C PRO A 590 80.63 -14.34 65.24
N GLN A 591 81.56 -14.88 66.02
CA GLN A 591 82.94 -14.40 66.08
C GLN A 591 83.78 -15.08 64.98
N ALA A 592 83.75 -14.50 63.78
CA ALA A 592 84.50 -14.99 62.62
C ALA A 592 85.91 -14.35 62.49
N ASN A 593 86.35 -13.64 63.53
CA ASN A 593 87.63 -12.93 63.58
C ASN A 593 88.64 -13.70 64.44
N PHE A 594 89.80 -14.01 63.87
CA PHE A 594 90.84 -14.81 64.50
C PHE A 594 92.05 -13.93 64.78
N ALA A 595 92.36 -13.66 66.06
CA ALA A 595 93.35 -12.66 66.45
C ALA A 595 94.81 -13.03 66.16
N ALA A 596 95.19 -14.30 66.36
CA ALA A 596 96.56 -14.78 66.14
C ALA A 596 96.59 -16.19 65.55
N SER A 597 97.72 -16.58 64.96
CA SER A 597 98.00 -18.00 64.66
C SER A 597 97.81 -18.86 65.91
N GLY A 598 97.12 -19.98 65.78
CA GLY A 598 96.70 -20.87 66.86
C GLY A 598 95.34 -20.51 67.49
N SER A 599 94.72 -19.38 67.13
CA SER A 599 93.38 -19.04 67.62
C SER A 599 92.34 -20.04 67.10
N MET A 600 91.56 -20.61 68.02
CA MET A 600 90.48 -21.54 67.72
C MET A 600 89.12 -20.85 67.84
N ALA A 601 88.20 -21.23 66.97
CA ALA A 601 86.81 -20.88 67.09
C ALA A 601 85.94 -22.10 66.80
N ASN A 602 84.84 -22.22 67.51
CA ASN A 602 83.87 -23.29 67.35
C ASN A 602 82.68 -22.76 66.54
N LEU A 603 82.19 -23.57 65.61
CA LEU A 603 81.07 -23.25 64.74
C LEU A 603 80.04 -24.38 64.70
N ALA A 604 78.82 -24.03 64.31
CA ALA A 604 77.75 -24.99 64.05
C ALA A 604 77.28 -24.89 62.58
N VAL A 605 77.08 -26.03 61.93
CA VAL A 605 76.45 -26.16 60.61
C VAL A 605 75.05 -26.72 60.82
N ASN A 606 74.03 -26.03 60.31
CA ASN A 606 72.67 -26.54 60.30
C ASN A 606 72.33 -27.06 58.91
N LEU A 607 71.69 -28.22 58.81
CA LEU A 607 71.07 -28.74 57.58
C LEU A 607 69.56 -28.76 57.81
N PHE A 608 68.82 -27.91 57.09
CA PHE A 608 67.37 -27.77 57.25
C PHE A 608 66.63 -28.48 56.14
N GLU A 609 65.58 -29.19 56.50
CA GLU A 609 64.61 -29.66 55.54
C GLU A 609 63.54 -28.57 55.32
N VAL A 610 63.36 -28.16 54.06
CA VAL A 610 62.57 -26.97 53.69
C VAL A 610 61.30 -27.29 52.91
N ALA A 611 61.11 -28.54 52.46
CA ALA A 611 59.93 -29.01 51.72
C ALA A 611 58.91 -29.78 52.60
N GLY A 612 59.18 -29.93 53.90
CA GLY A 612 58.33 -30.64 54.85
C GLY A 612 58.33 -32.15 54.70
N LEU A 613 59.35 -32.73 54.04
CA LEU A 613 59.46 -34.17 53.75
C LEU A 613 60.72 -34.77 54.37
N PRO A 614 60.65 -35.88 55.12
CA PRO A 614 61.83 -36.46 55.76
C PRO A 614 62.81 -37.01 54.71
N THR A 615 64.11 -36.86 54.97
CA THR A 615 65.16 -37.46 54.13
C THR A 615 65.18 -38.99 54.22
N THR A 616 65.77 -39.65 53.22
CA THR A 616 66.03 -41.11 53.22
C THR A 616 66.97 -41.55 54.34
N MET A 617 66.77 -42.76 54.87
CA MET A 617 67.44 -43.29 56.08
C MET A 617 68.95 -43.63 55.96
N SER A 618 69.74 -43.07 55.03
CA SER A 618 71.22 -43.24 55.02
C SER A 618 72.04 -42.44 53.99
N ASN A 619 71.56 -41.35 53.39
CA ASN A 619 72.23 -40.82 52.19
C ASN A 619 72.71 -39.37 52.28
N VAL A 620 72.38 -38.62 53.35
CA VAL A 620 72.78 -37.21 53.44
C VAL A 620 74.30 -37.10 53.53
N ALA A 621 74.89 -36.51 52.50
CA ALA A 621 76.33 -36.27 52.40
C ALA A 621 76.60 -34.77 52.33
N ILE A 622 77.57 -34.30 53.12
CA ILE A 622 78.01 -32.91 53.12
C ILE A 622 79.53 -32.82 53.05
N THR A 623 80.03 -31.66 52.62
CA THR A 623 81.45 -31.31 52.67
C THR A 623 81.62 -29.92 53.25
N ILE A 624 82.48 -29.78 54.25
CA ILE A 624 82.89 -28.49 54.81
C ILE A 624 84.35 -28.21 54.45
N THR A 625 84.62 -27.00 53.97
CA THR A 625 85.94 -26.59 53.48
C THR A 625 86.36 -25.29 54.13
N ALA A 626 87.39 -25.33 54.96
CA ALA A 626 88.11 -24.17 55.46
C ALA A 626 89.04 -23.59 54.37
N PRO A 627 89.34 -22.28 54.39
CA PRO A 627 90.27 -21.68 53.45
C PRO A 627 91.74 -21.98 53.79
N LEU A 628 92.65 -21.68 52.86
CA LEU A 628 94.10 -21.77 53.12
C LEU A 628 94.50 -20.94 54.35
N GLY A 629 95.39 -21.50 55.18
CA GLY A 629 95.82 -20.88 56.43
C GLY A 629 94.90 -21.13 57.63
N TYR A 630 93.92 -22.02 57.47
CA TYR A 630 93.06 -22.54 58.54
C TYR A 630 92.99 -24.07 58.47
N THR A 631 92.73 -24.70 59.61
CA THR A 631 92.40 -26.14 59.72
C THR A 631 91.03 -26.29 60.36
N ILE A 632 90.32 -27.38 60.06
CA ILE A 632 89.03 -27.72 60.62
C ILE A 632 89.05 -29.13 61.20
N ALA A 633 88.47 -29.26 62.39
CA ALA A 633 88.34 -30.52 63.12
C ALA A 633 86.88 -30.82 63.43
N PHE A 634 86.56 -32.11 63.48
CA PHE A 634 85.26 -32.64 63.84
C PHE A 634 85.45 -33.72 64.90
N ASP A 635 84.78 -33.57 66.04
CA ASP A 635 84.75 -34.58 67.10
C ASP A 635 83.45 -35.40 66.98
N PRO A 636 83.51 -36.67 66.54
CA PRO A 636 82.33 -37.51 66.38
C PRO A 636 81.68 -37.93 67.70
N SER A 637 82.37 -37.74 68.84
CA SER A 637 81.84 -38.06 70.17
C SER A 637 81.14 -36.89 70.85
N SER A 638 81.26 -35.68 70.29
CA SER A 638 80.67 -34.46 70.85
C SER A 638 79.14 -34.48 70.76
N THR A 639 78.48 -34.15 71.87
CA THR A 639 77.03 -33.94 71.93
C THR A 639 76.65 -32.46 72.07
N SER A 640 77.64 -31.59 72.33
CA SER A 640 77.44 -30.14 72.41
C SER A 640 78.71 -29.35 72.12
N ILE A 641 78.54 -28.11 71.62
CA ILE A 641 79.65 -27.21 71.30
C ILE A 641 79.33 -25.77 71.74
N ASN A 642 80.33 -25.05 72.27
CA ASN A 642 80.20 -23.63 72.56
C ASN A 642 80.62 -22.82 71.33
N VAL A 643 79.67 -22.34 70.54
CA VAL A 643 79.89 -21.55 69.31
C VAL A 643 80.49 -20.19 69.65
N SER A 644 81.60 -19.84 68.99
CA SER A 644 82.36 -18.62 69.28
C SER A 644 81.58 -17.34 68.94
N GLY A 645 81.43 -16.45 69.92
CA GLY A 645 80.61 -15.24 69.83
C GLY A 645 79.10 -15.48 69.82
N GLY A 646 78.65 -16.74 70.01
CA GLY A 646 77.23 -17.08 70.12
C GLY A 646 76.65 -16.74 71.49
N THR A 647 75.36 -16.39 71.52
CA THR A 647 74.59 -16.11 72.74
C THR A 647 73.90 -17.34 73.32
N GLU A 648 73.76 -18.42 72.53
CA GLU A 648 73.10 -19.67 72.91
C GLU A 648 74.13 -20.79 73.08
N ASN A 649 74.87 -20.79 74.20
CA ASN A 649 75.91 -21.78 74.48
C ASN A 649 75.58 -22.57 75.76
N PRO A 650 75.76 -23.91 75.78
CA PRO A 650 76.24 -24.77 74.69
C PRO A 650 75.14 -25.11 73.66
N VAL A 651 75.50 -25.19 72.38
CA VAL A 651 74.62 -25.66 71.28
C VAL A 651 74.65 -27.18 71.24
N ALA A 652 73.49 -27.85 71.24
CA ALA A 652 73.41 -29.30 71.02
C ALA A 652 73.80 -29.66 69.58
N VAL A 653 74.62 -30.70 69.41
CA VAL A 653 75.08 -31.15 68.09
C VAL A 653 74.88 -32.65 67.90
N ASP A 654 74.63 -33.04 66.67
CA ASP A 654 74.33 -34.39 66.22
C ASP A 654 75.58 -35.13 65.73
N ASN A 655 76.79 -34.74 66.17
CA ASN A 655 78.04 -35.27 65.62
C ASN A 655 78.10 -36.82 65.71
N ILE A 656 77.51 -37.40 66.76
CA ILE A 656 77.40 -38.84 66.95
C ILE A 656 76.66 -39.57 65.82
N ASN A 657 75.81 -38.89 65.07
CA ASN A 657 75.02 -39.45 63.96
C ASN A 657 75.76 -39.39 62.61
N TRP A 658 77.00 -38.92 62.57
CA TRP A 658 77.75 -38.69 61.33
C TRP A 658 79.10 -39.42 61.33
N LEU A 659 79.57 -39.76 60.14
CA LEU A 659 80.86 -40.39 59.87
C LEU A 659 81.69 -39.47 58.99
N VAL A 660 82.94 -39.20 59.37
CA VAL A 660 83.92 -38.56 58.48
C VAL A 660 84.34 -39.60 57.44
N THR A 661 84.06 -39.33 56.17
CA THR A 661 84.39 -40.25 55.07
C THR A 661 85.71 -39.89 54.38
N SER A 662 86.12 -38.62 54.43
CA SER A 662 87.45 -38.19 53.99
C SER A 662 87.90 -36.91 54.70
N SER A 663 89.21 -36.75 54.84
CA SER A 663 89.87 -35.50 55.29
C SER A 663 90.99 -35.17 54.32
N LEU A 664 91.02 -33.93 53.81
CA LEU A 664 92.07 -33.43 52.93
C LEU A 664 92.84 -32.30 53.63
N ALA A 665 94.09 -32.60 53.99
CA ALA A 665 95.04 -31.67 54.61
C ALA A 665 94.48 -30.91 55.83
N ASP A 666 93.61 -31.57 56.62
CA ASP A 666 92.90 -31.00 57.77
C ASP A 666 92.14 -29.71 57.46
N ARG A 667 91.78 -29.51 56.19
CA ARG A 667 91.16 -28.28 55.68
C ARG A 667 89.78 -28.54 55.08
N GLN A 668 89.56 -29.72 54.52
CA GLN A 668 88.27 -30.15 53.99
C GLN A 668 87.87 -31.47 54.64
N LEU A 669 86.65 -31.53 55.16
CA LEU A 669 86.06 -32.74 55.73
C LEU A 669 84.79 -33.08 54.95
N SER A 670 84.67 -34.32 54.48
CA SER A 670 83.41 -34.86 53.97
C SER A 670 82.79 -35.77 55.00
N LEU A 671 81.49 -35.59 55.23
CA LEU A 671 80.72 -36.33 56.21
C LEU A 671 79.51 -36.97 55.54
N VAL A 672 79.18 -38.17 55.99
CA VAL A 672 77.96 -38.87 55.61
C VAL A 672 77.20 -39.25 56.87
N MET A 673 75.89 -39.06 56.85
CA MET A 673 75.00 -39.47 57.93
C MET A 673 75.01 -41.01 58.09
N LYS A 674 75.07 -41.50 59.33
CA LYS A 674 75.09 -42.94 59.64
C LYS A 674 73.82 -43.63 59.15
N THR A 675 73.93 -44.93 58.87
CA THR A 675 72.78 -45.78 58.49
C THR A 675 71.69 -45.74 59.55
N ASN A 676 70.43 -45.76 59.13
CA ASN A 676 69.22 -45.66 59.95
C ASN A 676 69.02 -44.30 60.65
N GLN A 677 69.69 -43.25 60.18
CA GLN A 677 69.46 -41.87 60.60
C GLN A 677 68.78 -41.09 59.48
N PHE A 678 68.00 -40.08 59.82
CA PHE A 678 67.33 -39.19 58.88
C PHE A 678 67.10 -37.82 59.52
N ILE A 679 66.96 -36.79 58.68
CA ILE A 679 66.40 -35.49 59.07
C ILE A 679 64.88 -35.58 58.86
N SER A 680 64.11 -35.35 59.93
CA SER A 680 62.65 -35.37 59.87
C SER A 680 62.10 -34.26 58.97
N ALA A 681 60.85 -34.37 58.55
CA ALA A 681 60.12 -33.28 57.92
C ALA A 681 60.22 -31.98 58.74
N ASN A 682 60.60 -30.87 58.10
CA ASN A 682 60.88 -29.58 58.76
C ASN A 682 61.94 -29.64 59.88
N GLY A 683 62.69 -30.74 59.94
CA GLY A 683 63.73 -30.98 60.93
C GLY A 683 65.02 -30.27 60.56
N LYS A 684 65.95 -30.26 61.52
CA LYS A 684 67.32 -29.83 61.27
C LYS A 684 68.31 -30.81 61.90
N ALA A 685 69.41 -31.07 61.22
CA ALA A 685 70.60 -31.65 61.83
C ALA A 685 71.61 -30.54 62.12
N VAL A 686 72.20 -30.54 63.32
CA VAL A 686 73.18 -29.51 63.74
C VAL A 686 74.54 -30.16 63.98
N LEU A 687 75.59 -29.71 63.29
CA LEU A 687 76.92 -30.30 63.36
C LEU A 687 77.95 -29.30 63.89
N GLY A 688 78.70 -29.69 64.92
CA GLY A 688 79.72 -28.87 65.57
C GLY A 688 81.11 -29.13 65.00
N PHE A 689 81.84 -28.05 64.72
CA PHE A 689 83.22 -28.09 64.24
C PHE A 689 84.09 -27.08 64.97
N THR A 690 85.40 -27.36 65.04
CA THR A 690 86.41 -26.39 65.50
C THR A 690 87.28 -25.99 64.33
N ILE A 691 87.43 -24.69 64.11
CA ILE A 691 88.33 -24.12 63.12
C ILE A 691 89.49 -23.41 63.82
N THR A 692 90.71 -23.62 63.33
CA THR A 692 91.93 -23.06 63.90
C THR A 692 92.68 -22.26 62.84
N ARG A 693 92.99 -21.00 63.12
CA ARG A 693 93.89 -20.19 62.27
C ARG A 693 95.30 -20.74 62.39
N THR A 694 95.91 -21.16 61.29
CA THR A 694 97.30 -21.65 61.26
C THR A 694 98.23 -20.58 60.69
N ILE A 695 98.32 -20.47 59.36
CA ILE A 695 99.28 -19.56 58.69
C ILE A 695 98.61 -18.40 57.95
N ALA A 696 97.29 -18.20 58.11
CA ALA A 696 96.61 -17.08 57.46
C ALA A 696 97.17 -15.72 57.94
N ASN A 697 97.55 -14.86 57.00
CA ASN A 697 98.11 -13.53 57.29
C ASN A 697 97.11 -12.63 58.02
N SER A 698 97.61 -11.73 58.87
CA SER A 698 96.77 -10.67 59.46
C SER A 698 96.23 -9.76 58.35
N GLY A 699 94.99 -9.33 58.49
CA GLY A 699 94.21 -8.60 57.48
C GLY A 699 93.61 -9.45 56.35
N SER A 700 93.88 -10.76 56.29
CA SER A 700 93.33 -11.62 55.22
C SER A 700 91.85 -11.94 55.46
N THR A 701 91.07 -11.90 54.38
CA THR A 701 89.65 -12.30 54.36
C THR A 701 89.49 -13.50 53.43
N SER A 702 88.77 -14.53 53.88
CA SER A 702 88.48 -15.70 53.07
C SER A 702 87.18 -16.34 53.51
N SER A 703 86.73 -17.41 52.85
CA SER A 703 85.43 -18.04 53.16
C SER A 703 85.58 -19.50 53.56
N ILE A 704 84.87 -19.86 54.62
CA ILE A 704 84.52 -21.25 54.90
C ILE A 704 83.24 -21.59 54.13
N THR A 705 83.18 -22.79 53.53
CA THR A 705 82.03 -23.23 52.73
C THR A 705 81.49 -24.56 53.24
N VAL A 706 80.17 -24.72 53.19
CA VAL A 706 79.44 -25.98 53.40
C VAL A 706 78.69 -26.29 52.13
N ASN A 707 78.83 -27.52 51.64
CA ASN A 707 78.15 -28.02 50.45
C ASN A 707 77.41 -29.32 50.78
N ILE A 708 76.10 -29.35 50.58
CA ILE A 708 75.32 -30.58 50.52
C ILE A 708 75.60 -31.25 49.17
N ALA A 709 75.87 -32.54 49.15
CA ALA A 709 76.13 -33.25 47.90
C ALA A 709 74.82 -33.38 47.09
N ASN A 710 74.88 -33.14 45.78
CA ASN A 710 73.71 -33.32 44.92
C ASN A 710 73.20 -34.76 44.97
N ASP A 711 71.90 -34.91 45.22
CA ASP A 711 71.25 -36.20 45.29
C ASP A 711 70.49 -36.53 44.00
N ALA A 712 71.09 -37.36 43.14
CA ALA A 712 70.44 -37.81 41.91
C ALA A 712 69.16 -38.64 42.16
N THR A 713 68.99 -39.18 43.37
CA THR A 713 67.80 -39.95 43.76
C THR A 713 66.69 -39.08 44.37
N MET A 714 66.99 -37.80 44.64
CA MET A 714 66.08 -36.86 45.31
C MET A 714 65.52 -37.42 46.62
N GLY A 715 66.30 -38.24 47.31
CA GLY A 715 65.99 -38.83 48.60
C GLY A 715 66.32 -37.92 49.78
N TYR A 716 67.14 -36.90 49.62
CA TYR A 716 67.33 -35.84 50.61
C TYR A 716 67.44 -34.43 50.01
N ASP A 717 67.82 -34.28 48.74
CA ASP A 717 67.91 -32.98 48.10
C ASP A 717 67.33 -33.01 46.68
N GLY A 718 66.28 -32.25 46.46
CA GLY A 718 65.60 -32.06 45.18
C GLY A 718 65.87 -30.70 44.54
N ASN A 719 66.69 -29.85 45.17
CA ASN A 719 66.98 -28.49 44.72
C ASN A 719 68.48 -28.18 44.85
N PRO A 720 69.33 -28.64 43.92
CA PRO A 720 70.77 -28.43 44.04
C PRO A 720 71.22 -26.97 44.02
N ALA A 721 70.32 -26.02 43.70
CA ALA A 721 70.62 -24.60 43.68
C ALA A 721 70.83 -23.99 45.09
N ASN A 722 70.32 -24.63 46.16
CA ASN A 722 70.46 -24.14 47.53
C ASN A 722 71.51 -24.94 48.36
N ASN A 723 72.27 -25.84 47.74
CA ASN A 723 73.18 -26.76 48.42
C ASN A 723 74.45 -26.13 49.01
N VAL A 724 74.77 -24.88 48.68
CA VAL A 724 76.02 -24.23 49.08
C VAL A 724 75.75 -23.06 50.00
N TYR A 725 76.43 -23.04 51.14
CA TYR A 725 76.50 -21.89 52.04
C TYR A 725 77.96 -21.49 52.28
N ALA A 726 78.27 -20.19 52.21
CA ALA A 726 79.60 -19.65 52.46
C ALA A 726 79.56 -18.57 53.56
N ARG A 727 80.58 -18.53 54.42
CA ARG A 727 80.74 -17.50 55.45
C ARG A 727 82.15 -16.94 55.43
N ILE A 728 82.26 -15.61 55.48
CA ILE A 728 83.55 -14.92 55.54
C ILE A 728 84.17 -15.07 56.95
N ILE A 729 85.46 -15.38 56.99
CA ILE A 729 86.31 -15.37 58.18
C ILE A 729 87.53 -14.47 57.94
N ASN A 730 88.03 -13.84 59.01
CA ASN A 730 89.12 -12.88 58.92
C ASN A 730 90.25 -13.22 59.90
N GLY A 731 91.49 -13.12 59.42
CA GLY A 731 92.65 -13.04 60.30
C GLY A 731 92.82 -11.59 60.73
N LEU A 732 92.60 -11.26 62.00
CA LEU A 732 92.90 -9.93 62.53
C LEU A 732 94.42 -9.73 62.64
#